data_AF-A0A369JGJ5-F1
#
_entry.id   AF-A0A369JGJ5-F1
#
_cell.length_a   1.000
_cell.length_b   1.000
_cell.length_c   1.000
_cell.angle_alpha   90.00
_cell.angle_beta   90.00
_cell.angle_gamma   90.00
#
_symmetry.space_group_name_H-M   'P 1'
#
loop_
_entity.id
_entity.type
_entity.pdbx_description
1 polymer ?
#
loop_
_entity_poly.entity_id
_entity_poly.type
_entity_poly.pdbx_seq_one_letter_code
_entity_poly.pdbx_strand_id
1 'polypeptide(L)'
;MVLSLLSDWFSTISLIFGGCCSNAITLEQLISKYPHAGSLITFFQFLIISIHGLPKHTTWTRYGPRFKPRKIPLTPYLIQVALFYLISLLNNAAFAYRIPMAVHIIFRSGGLVISMLLGWLVAGKRYNLTQVLAVLLVTLGVILTTLSASQTQKSSPTTASSLDPYTYLTGISILTLALVFSGFLGLVQDRTYTKYGRPKSVASDSAPTWQESMFYLHFLGLPMFFFLRTDLATQFSTINAGPRVSLSLPLPSLPQSLLPSNISSSSFLSFTTSPNVNSNSHPIAAATFHIPTAYLPLLLNTITQLLCVAGVHRLTTRVSALSVTLVLVVRKAVSLVLSVIGVGGGKGSGTDVNMGMLWSGAAMVLVGTVLYSIGSGAGKKETEKDKRDIAILTVSTRTLQIYVIVMNELALEFLASFKQWNWAPSYSAGDPRFTPLVPKFLACLVTESHKLGGTVVDEFWDCVGDCDPALKENVEKLRHLPESQASDAMTTLLAGVDREKVDYHSLVDMAGDYFTHMLMAWYSAAKIPQVSVNYSTDDYTDVSTEALLRSLDELQDKGTELELRESMLMELAFRRDGSRCPLTEVTFQRTENEVGRQPRPALTHIIPSKILDNDIEGVIMRCITRFAGPEIAGLVTRRNLGAPGNAMNLRLSLREDYDDMRWGIEAVPAACAIGDRRVDRQPSTKYTYRHFFPPNLASDFPPDGAPIHFGTIPGTSGLDPFPAFCNLALAVKRVMWMSGAARLVSQMETDSSDYDSGLIWAGPTVDFCGALDAKLVLSGAAYNVGEGSGG
;
A
#
# COMPACT_ATOMS: atom_id res chain seq x y z
N MET A 1 -1.23 -6.03 -16.19
CA MET A 1 -2.09 -5.39 -15.17
C MET A 1 -3.59 -5.56 -15.43
N VAL A 2 -4.12 -5.27 -16.62
CA VAL A 2 -5.56 -5.49 -16.92
C VAL A 2 -5.95 -6.97 -16.88
N LEU A 3 -5.12 -7.84 -17.48
CA LEU A 3 -5.35 -9.29 -17.46
C LEU A 3 -5.30 -9.88 -16.04
N SER A 4 -4.40 -9.36 -15.18
CA SER A 4 -4.32 -9.78 -13.77
C SER A 4 -5.53 -9.28 -12.96
N LEU A 5 -6.01 -8.05 -13.20
CA LEU A 5 -7.23 -7.53 -12.58
C LEU A 5 -8.48 -8.31 -13.01
N LEU A 6 -8.62 -8.63 -14.30
CA LEU A 6 -9.73 -9.45 -14.81
C LEU A 6 -9.70 -10.86 -14.24
N SER A 7 -8.51 -11.49 -14.18
CA SER A 7 -8.33 -12.80 -13.54
C SER A 7 -8.70 -12.77 -12.05
N ASP A 8 -8.38 -11.68 -11.36
CA ASP A 8 -8.70 -11.47 -9.95
C ASP A 8 -10.21 -11.31 -9.67
N TRP A 9 -10.91 -10.57 -10.53
CA TRP A 9 -12.37 -10.43 -10.46
C TRP A 9 -13.08 -11.72 -10.85
N PHE A 10 -12.61 -12.38 -11.91
CA PHE A 10 -13.14 -13.66 -12.35
C PHE A 10 -12.99 -14.73 -11.26
N SER A 11 -11.83 -14.85 -10.62
CA SER A 11 -11.62 -15.79 -9.51
C SER A 11 -12.52 -15.47 -8.30
N THR A 12 -12.74 -14.19 -7.98
CA THR A 12 -13.64 -13.80 -6.88
C THR A 12 -15.09 -14.17 -7.19
N ILE A 13 -15.58 -13.87 -8.39
CA ILE A 13 -16.94 -14.18 -8.82
C ILE A 13 -17.14 -15.70 -8.94
N SER A 14 -16.16 -16.42 -9.47
CA SER A 14 -16.18 -17.88 -9.58
C SER A 14 -16.23 -18.56 -8.20
N LEU A 15 -15.44 -18.09 -7.22
CA LEU A 15 -15.51 -18.57 -5.84
C LEU A 15 -16.88 -18.35 -5.20
N ILE A 16 -17.50 -17.19 -5.47
CA ILE A 16 -18.87 -16.91 -5.03
C ILE A 16 -19.80 -17.87 -5.75
N PHE A 17 -20.09 -17.72 -7.04
CA PHE A 17 -21.14 -18.51 -7.70
C PHE A 17 -20.89 -20.02 -7.63
N GLY A 18 -19.65 -20.48 -7.83
CA GLY A 18 -19.28 -21.89 -7.70
C GLY A 18 -19.47 -22.42 -6.28
N GLY A 19 -18.71 -21.90 -5.31
CA GLY A 19 -18.74 -22.39 -3.93
C GLY A 19 -20.12 -22.24 -3.30
N CYS A 20 -20.78 -21.14 -3.55
CA CYS A 20 -22.04 -20.81 -2.94
C CYS A 20 -23.26 -21.54 -3.52
N CYS A 21 -23.32 -21.77 -4.83
CA CYS A 21 -24.38 -22.57 -5.45
C CYS A 21 -24.19 -24.05 -5.10
N SER A 22 -22.95 -24.56 -5.14
CA SER A 22 -22.64 -25.93 -4.71
C SER A 22 -22.94 -26.16 -3.21
N ASN A 23 -22.69 -25.17 -2.35
CA ASN A 23 -23.08 -25.24 -0.95
C ASN A 23 -24.61 -25.33 -0.78
N ALA A 24 -25.39 -24.61 -1.59
CA ALA A 24 -26.85 -24.68 -1.51
C ALA A 24 -27.39 -26.06 -1.90
N ILE A 25 -26.88 -26.63 -3.00
CA ILE A 25 -27.28 -27.97 -3.48
C ILE A 25 -26.91 -29.05 -2.46
N THR A 26 -25.68 -29.01 -1.93
CA THR A 26 -25.24 -29.99 -0.92
C THR A 26 -25.99 -29.84 0.40
N LEU A 27 -26.36 -28.60 0.77
CA LEU A 27 -27.19 -28.34 1.95
C LEU A 27 -28.60 -28.91 1.77
N GLU A 28 -29.21 -28.74 0.59
CA GLU A 28 -30.53 -29.29 0.26
C GLU A 28 -30.53 -30.82 0.32
N GLN A 29 -29.50 -31.47 -0.22
CA GLN A 29 -29.31 -32.92 -0.12
C GLN A 29 -29.12 -33.41 1.32
N LEU A 30 -28.51 -32.60 2.19
CA LEU A 30 -28.24 -32.97 3.57
C LEU A 30 -29.47 -32.77 4.46
N ILE A 31 -30.16 -31.63 4.31
CA ILE A 31 -31.38 -31.29 5.08
C ILE A 31 -32.56 -32.16 4.65
N SER A 32 -32.66 -32.56 3.37
CA SER A 32 -33.69 -33.50 2.93
C SER A 32 -33.61 -34.86 3.62
N LYS A 33 -32.39 -35.31 3.98
CA LYS A 33 -32.17 -36.56 4.74
C LYS A 33 -32.19 -36.36 6.25
N TYR A 34 -31.71 -35.22 6.73
CA TYR A 34 -31.61 -34.89 8.15
C TYR A 34 -32.13 -33.46 8.41
N PRO A 35 -33.46 -33.27 8.50
CA PRO A 35 -34.08 -31.94 8.53
C PRO A 35 -33.71 -31.11 9.76
N HIS A 36 -33.31 -31.77 10.85
CA HIS A 36 -32.90 -31.11 12.09
C HIS A 36 -31.40 -30.82 12.19
N ALA A 37 -30.57 -31.23 11.21
CA ALA A 37 -29.10 -31.13 11.32
C ALA A 37 -28.50 -29.72 11.07
N GLY A 38 -29.33 -28.67 10.98
CA GLY A 38 -28.88 -27.33 10.59
C GLY A 38 -27.84 -26.71 11.52
N SER A 39 -28.03 -26.83 12.84
CA SER A 39 -27.09 -26.34 13.85
C SER A 39 -25.73 -27.05 13.74
N LEU A 40 -25.74 -28.36 13.52
CA LEU A 40 -24.54 -29.17 13.38
C LEU A 40 -23.76 -28.84 12.10
N ILE A 41 -24.46 -28.64 10.98
CA ILE A 41 -23.84 -28.27 9.70
C ILE A 41 -23.10 -26.93 9.84
N THR A 42 -23.75 -25.91 10.40
CA THR A 42 -23.14 -24.58 10.60
C THR A 42 -21.97 -24.61 11.58
N PHE A 43 -22.03 -25.45 12.62
CA PHE A 43 -20.91 -25.68 13.52
C PHE A 43 -19.68 -26.22 12.78
N PHE A 44 -19.85 -27.28 11.97
CA PHE A 44 -18.73 -27.84 11.18
C PHE A 44 -18.19 -26.86 10.14
N GLN A 45 -19.05 -26.03 9.54
CA GLN A 45 -18.61 -24.95 8.64
C GLN A 45 -17.70 -23.96 9.37
N PHE A 46 -18.12 -23.46 10.54
CA PHE A 46 -17.32 -22.53 11.34
C PHE A 46 -16.02 -23.16 11.84
N LEU A 47 -16.07 -24.43 12.23
CA LEU A 47 -14.92 -25.18 12.71
C LEU A 47 -13.86 -25.34 11.61
N ILE A 48 -14.24 -25.82 10.43
CA ILE A 48 -13.29 -26.03 9.32
C ILE A 48 -12.72 -24.71 8.81
N ILE A 49 -13.53 -23.65 8.71
CA ILE A 49 -13.04 -22.32 8.33
C ILE A 49 -11.99 -21.81 9.34
N SER A 50 -12.25 -22.01 10.63
CA SER A 50 -11.33 -21.60 11.70
C SER A 50 -10.04 -22.42 11.68
N ILE A 51 -10.12 -23.74 11.51
CA ILE A 51 -8.96 -24.64 11.41
C ILE A 51 -8.12 -24.27 10.18
N HIS A 52 -8.72 -24.02 9.02
CA HIS A 52 -8.00 -23.61 7.82
C HIS A 52 -7.32 -22.23 7.98
N GLY A 53 -7.94 -21.31 8.72
CA GLY A 53 -7.38 -19.98 8.99
C GLY A 53 -6.30 -19.96 10.07
N LEU A 54 -6.29 -20.94 10.99
CA LEU A 54 -5.45 -20.94 12.19
C LEU A 54 -3.94 -20.95 11.86
N PRO A 55 -3.39 -21.86 11.01
CA PRO A 55 -1.96 -21.88 10.69
C PRO A 55 -1.43 -20.56 10.12
N LYS A 56 -2.28 -19.82 9.41
CA LYS A 56 -1.91 -18.55 8.77
C LYS A 56 -1.75 -17.40 9.77
N HIS A 57 -2.38 -17.51 10.94
CA HIS A 57 -2.45 -16.46 11.96
C HIS A 57 -1.72 -16.81 13.27
N THR A 58 -1.23 -18.06 13.41
CA THR A 58 -0.36 -18.49 14.51
C THR A 58 1.11 -18.48 14.10
N THR A 59 1.98 -17.83 14.86
CA THR A 59 3.44 -17.96 14.75
C THR A 59 3.95 -18.84 15.88
N TRP A 60 4.84 -19.77 15.55
CA TRP A 60 5.48 -20.62 16.56
C TRP A 60 6.64 -19.85 17.20
N THR A 61 6.57 -19.58 18.50
CA THR A 61 7.64 -18.92 19.26
C THR A 61 8.27 -19.89 20.25
N ARG A 62 9.43 -19.54 20.83
CA ARG A 62 10.17 -20.37 21.80
C ARG A 62 9.34 -20.77 23.04
N TYR A 63 8.28 -20.02 23.35
CA TYR A 63 7.37 -20.27 24.49
C TYR A 63 5.97 -20.80 24.07
N GLY A 64 5.80 -21.22 22.80
CA GLY A 64 4.54 -21.77 22.27
C GLY A 64 3.92 -20.97 21.11
N PRO A 65 2.72 -21.36 20.64
CA PRO A 65 2.03 -20.68 19.56
C PRO A 65 1.49 -19.31 20.02
N ARG A 66 1.86 -18.23 19.33
CA ARG A 66 1.37 -16.87 19.57
C ARG A 66 0.58 -16.37 18.35
N PHE A 67 -0.51 -15.64 18.58
CA PHE A 67 -1.25 -15.00 17.48
C PHE A 67 -0.46 -13.82 16.91
N LYS A 68 -0.48 -13.65 15.59
CA LYS A 68 0.06 -12.46 14.91
C LYS A 68 -0.67 -11.19 15.39
N PRO A 69 0.00 -10.03 15.42
CA PRO A 69 -0.66 -8.76 15.72
C PRO A 69 -1.78 -8.50 14.70
N ARG A 70 -2.95 -8.11 15.20
CA ARG A 70 -4.17 -7.88 14.41
C ARG A 70 -4.16 -6.50 13.77
N LYS A 71 -4.55 -6.40 12.49
CA LYS A 71 -4.73 -5.12 11.80
C LYS A 71 -6.07 -4.48 12.15
N ILE A 72 -7.08 -5.30 12.39
CA ILE A 72 -8.43 -4.85 12.78
C ILE A 72 -8.59 -5.11 14.29
N PRO A 73 -9.02 -4.12 15.09
CA PRO A 73 -9.28 -4.35 16.52
C PRO A 73 -10.35 -5.43 16.72
N LEU A 74 -10.39 -6.06 17.89
CA LEU A 74 -11.37 -7.12 18.16
C LEU A 74 -12.82 -6.64 18.22
N THR A 75 -13.05 -5.38 18.64
CA THR A 75 -14.40 -4.89 18.95
C THR A 75 -15.36 -4.97 17.75
N PRO A 76 -14.99 -4.53 16.52
CA PRO A 76 -15.83 -4.71 15.35
C PRO A 76 -16.13 -6.18 15.01
N TYR A 77 -15.20 -7.10 15.26
CA TYR A 77 -15.45 -8.52 15.05
C TYR A 77 -16.47 -9.07 16.05
N LEU A 78 -16.34 -8.72 17.34
CA LEU A 78 -17.30 -9.13 18.36
C LEU A 78 -18.71 -8.60 18.09
N ILE A 79 -18.82 -7.34 17.64
CA ILE A 79 -20.13 -6.76 17.24
C ILE A 79 -20.72 -7.52 16.04
N GLN A 80 -19.91 -7.84 15.03
CA GLN A 80 -20.37 -8.62 13.87
C GLN A 80 -20.82 -10.04 14.25
N VAL A 81 -20.08 -10.72 15.13
CA VAL A 81 -20.44 -12.05 15.63
C VAL A 81 -21.73 -12.00 16.45
N ALA A 82 -21.88 -11.00 17.33
CA ALA A 82 -23.09 -10.83 18.13
C ALA A 82 -24.33 -10.57 17.26
N LEU A 83 -24.21 -9.69 16.26
CA LEU A 83 -25.29 -9.43 15.28
C LEU A 83 -25.61 -10.67 14.46
N PHE A 84 -24.59 -11.41 13.99
CA PHE A 84 -24.80 -12.66 13.26
C PHE A 84 -25.53 -13.70 14.11
N TYR A 85 -25.15 -13.86 15.37
CA TYR A 85 -25.82 -14.77 16.29
C TYR A 85 -27.28 -14.38 16.53
N LEU A 86 -27.56 -13.08 16.75
CA LEU A 86 -28.92 -12.58 16.95
C LEU A 86 -29.79 -12.80 15.70
N ILE A 87 -29.24 -12.55 14.51
CA ILE A 87 -29.90 -12.85 13.23
C ILE A 87 -30.19 -14.35 13.13
N SER A 88 -29.25 -15.21 13.51
CA SER A 88 -29.45 -16.66 13.49
C SER A 88 -30.52 -17.11 14.48
N LEU A 89 -30.54 -16.57 15.70
CA LEU A 89 -31.53 -16.88 16.73
C LEU A 89 -32.95 -16.49 16.26
N LEU A 90 -33.10 -15.27 15.74
CA LEU A 90 -34.39 -14.78 15.24
C LEU A 90 -34.86 -15.58 14.01
N ASN A 91 -33.96 -15.89 13.08
CA ASN A 91 -34.30 -16.69 11.90
C ASN A 91 -34.70 -18.12 12.25
N ASN A 92 -34.06 -18.72 13.27
CA ASN A 92 -34.37 -20.06 13.72
C ASN A 92 -35.67 -20.08 14.56
N ALA A 93 -35.89 -19.06 15.40
CA ALA A 93 -37.14 -18.88 16.13
C ALA A 93 -38.34 -18.73 15.18
N ALA A 94 -38.17 -18.06 14.03
CA ALA A 94 -39.22 -17.87 13.04
C ALA A 94 -39.82 -19.20 12.51
N PHE A 95 -39.07 -20.30 12.50
CA PHE A 95 -39.59 -21.61 12.07
C PHE A 95 -40.62 -22.20 13.04
N ALA A 96 -40.57 -21.85 14.32
CA ALA A 96 -41.57 -22.30 15.31
C ALA A 96 -42.97 -21.73 15.04
N TYR A 97 -43.07 -20.64 14.28
CA TYR A 97 -44.32 -19.95 13.94
C TYR A 97 -44.95 -20.43 12.63
N ARG A 98 -44.57 -21.63 12.15
CA ARG A 98 -45.11 -22.29 10.94
C ARG A 98 -45.06 -21.44 9.67
N ILE A 99 -44.05 -20.57 9.57
CA ILE A 99 -43.84 -19.73 8.38
C ILE A 99 -43.27 -20.61 7.25
N PRO A 100 -43.85 -20.61 6.04
CA PRO A 100 -43.30 -21.35 4.91
C PRO A 100 -41.88 -20.89 4.56
N MET A 101 -41.01 -21.83 4.17
CA MET A 101 -39.63 -21.54 3.76
C MET A 101 -39.53 -20.46 2.67
N ALA A 102 -40.50 -20.41 1.76
CA ALA A 102 -40.60 -19.39 0.71
C ALA A 102 -40.73 -17.96 1.27
N VAL A 103 -41.55 -17.77 2.31
CA VAL A 103 -41.71 -16.46 2.96
C VAL A 103 -40.41 -16.06 3.66
N HIS A 104 -39.72 -17.02 4.30
CA HIS A 104 -38.40 -16.80 4.92
C HIS A 104 -37.35 -16.33 3.89
N ILE A 105 -37.34 -16.94 2.69
CA ILE A 105 -36.45 -16.56 1.58
C ILE A 105 -36.75 -15.14 1.07
N ILE A 106 -38.03 -14.79 0.93
CA ILE A 106 -38.47 -13.45 0.50
C ILE A 106 -37.99 -12.40 1.50
N PHE A 107 -38.31 -12.58 2.79
CA PHE A 107 -37.91 -11.65 3.84
C PHE A 107 -36.38 -11.51 3.87
N ARG A 108 -35.64 -12.62 3.93
CA ARG A 108 -34.16 -12.60 3.93
C ARG A 108 -33.54 -11.91 2.70
N SER A 109 -34.28 -11.76 1.61
CA SER A 109 -33.84 -11.05 0.40
C SER A 109 -34.21 -9.56 0.40
N GLY A 110 -35.14 -9.14 1.27
CA GLY A 110 -35.45 -7.74 1.57
C GLY A 110 -34.33 -6.97 2.29
N GLY A 111 -33.23 -7.64 2.65
CA GLY A 111 -32.06 -7.02 3.25
C GLY A 111 -31.45 -5.90 2.40
N LEU A 112 -31.63 -5.92 1.07
CA LEU A 112 -31.22 -4.83 0.17
C LEU A 112 -31.94 -3.51 0.49
N VAL A 113 -33.27 -3.56 0.61
CA VAL A 113 -34.11 -2.40 0.91
C VAL A 113 -33.76 -1.85 2.27
N ILE A 114 -33.66 -2.72 3.28
CA ILE A 114 -33.33 -2.32 4.65
C ILE A 114 -31.91 -1.74 4.74
N SER A 115 -30.94 -2.31 4.04
CA SER A 115 -29.57 -1.78 4.02
C SER A 115 -29.49 -0.40 3.36
N MET A 116 -30.31 -0.16 2.33
CA MET A 116 -30.43 1.13 1.66
C MET A 116 -31.11 2.16 2.57
N LEU A 117 -32.21 1.78 3.24
CA LEU A 117 -32.93 2.63 4.21
C LEU A 117 -32.04 2.99 5.40
N LEU A 118 -31.37 2.02 6.03
CA LEU A 118 -30.45 2.28 7.13
C LEU A 118 -29.19 3.02 6.69
N GLY A 119 -28.72 2.81 5.46
CA GLY A 119 -27.62 3.58 4.88
C GLY A 119 -27.99 5.06 4.71
N TRP A 120 -29.23 5.36 4.33
CA TRP A 120 -29.76 6.72 4.26
C TRP A 120 -29.98 7.32 5.66
N LEU A 121 -30.67 6.59 6.54
CA LEU A 121 -31.09 7.07 7.86
C LEU A 121 -29.93 7.18 8.88
N VAL A 122 -29.02 6.20 8.91
CA VAL A 122 -27.98 6.06 9.95
C VAL A 122 -26.59 6.45 9.45
N ALA A 123 -26.32 6.28 8.14
CA ALA A 123 -25.01 6.56 7.56
C ALA A 123 -24.97 7.79 6.64
N GLY A 124 -26.10 8.51 6.47
CA GLY A 124 -26.18 9.74 5.67
C GLY A 124 -25.90 9.55 4.18
N LYS A 125 -26.02 8.32 3.66
CA LYS A 125 -25.72 8.03 2.25
C LYS A 125 -26.86 8.53 1.35
N ARG A 126 -26.49 9.18 0.24
CA ARG A 126 -27.42 9.59 -0.81
C ARG A 126 -27.44 8.55 -1.92
N TYR A 127 -28.63 8.19 -2.37
CA TYR A 127 -28.83 7.20 -3.41
C TYR A 127 -29.54 7.80 -4.62
N ASN A 128 -29.13 7.38 -5.82
CA ASN A 128 -29.76 7.84 -7.05
C ASN A 128 -31.12 7.16 -7.26
N LEU A 129 -32.06 7.82 -7.93
CA LEU A 129 -33.38 7.26 -8.25
C LEU A 129 -33.25 5.95 -9.04
N THR A 130 -32.26 5.87 -9.94
CA THR A 130 -31.92 4.65 -10.68
C THR A 130 -31.46 3.50 -9.77
N GLN A 131 -30.73 3.79 -8.69
CA GLN A 131 -30.33 2.78 -7.70
C GLN A 131 -31.54 2.31 -6.89
N VAL A 132 -32.46 3.22 -6.54
CA VAL A 132 -33.70 2.87 -5.82
C VAL A 132 -34.59 1.99 -6.69
N LEU A 133 -34.85 2.40 -7.93
CA LEU A 133 -35.64 1.62 -8.89
C LEU A 133 -35.02 0.25 -9.17
N ALA A 134 -33.70 0.18 -9.27
CA ALA A 134 -32.99 -1.08 -9.42
C ALA A 134 -33.18 -2.02 -8.23
N VAL A 135 -33.06 -1.52 -7.00
CA VAL A 135 -33.28 -2.33 -5.78
C VAL A 135 -34.72 -2.82 -5.70
N LEU A 136 -35.70 -1.96 -6.01
CA LEU A 136 -37.11 -2.36 -6.08
C LEU A 136 -37.34 -3.46 -7.14
N LEU A 137 -36.76 -3.30 -8.32
CA LEU A 137 -36.88 -4.28 -9.41
C LEU A 137 -36.26 -5.64 -9.01
N VAL A 138 -35.09 -5.64 -8.36
CA VAL A 138 -34.47 -6.87 -7.83
C VAL A 138 -35.35 -7.52 -6.76
N THR A 139 -35.94 -6.74 -5.86
CA THR A 139 -36.81 -7.28 -4.80
C THR A 139 -38.06 -7.92 -5.37
N LEU A 140 -38.67 -7.30 -6.39
CA LEU A 140 -39.84 -7.84 -7.10
C LEU A 140 -39.48 -9.12 -7.86
N GLY A 141 -38.31 -9.15 -8.51
CA GLY A 141 -37.80 -10.35 -9.20
C GLY A 141 -37.60 -11.52 -8.24
N VAL A 142 -37.01 -11.30 -7.06
CA VAL A 142 -36.85 -12.35 -6.04
C VAL A 142 -38.18 -12.85 -5.52
N ILE A 143 -39.16 -11.97 -5.30
CA ILE A 143 -40.52 -12.35 -4.89
C ILE A 143 -41.15 -13.28 -5.94
N LEU A 144 -41.12 -12.89 -7.23
CA LEU A 144 -41.68 -13.68 -8.32
C LEU A 144 -40.98 -15.05 -8.47
N THR A 145 -39.65 -15.08 -8.47
CA THR A 145 -38.83 -16.30 -8.55
C THR A 145 -39.04 -17.21 -7.33
N THR A 146 -39.31 -16.67 -6.14
CA THR A 146 -39.58 -17.48 -4.94
C THR A 146 -41.01 -18.03 -4.96
N LEU A 147 -41.99 -17.22 -5.37
CA LEU A 147 -43.38 -17.64 -5.48
C LEU A 147 -43.61 -18.67 -6.59
N SER A 148 -42.80 -18.65 -7.67
CA SER A 148 -42.89 -19.66 -8.74
C SER A 148 -42.51 -21.05 -8.26
N ALA A 149 -41.60 -21.13 -7.28
CA ALA A 149 -41.17 -22.38 -6.67
C ALA A 149 -42.02 -22.80 -5.45
N SER A 150 -42.78 -21.88 -4.84
CA SER A 150 -43.59 -22.18 -3.65
C SER A 150 -44.95 -22.80 -3.94
N GLN A 151 -45.45 -22.72 -5.18
CA GLN A 151 -46.77 -23.25 -5.56
C GLN A 151 -46.85 -24.79 -5.56
N THR A 152 -45.72 -25.49 -5.40
CA THR A 152 -45.63 -26.96 -5.44
C THR A 152 -45.97 -27.63 -4.09
N GLN A 153 -46.06 -26.89 -2.99
CA GLN A 153 -46.45 -27.42 -1.66
C GLN A 153 -47.96 -27.28 -1.41
N LYS A 154 -48.81 -27.61 -2.40
CA LYS A 154 -50.24 -27.86 -2.16
C LYS A 154 -50.42 -29.29 -1.64
N SER A 155 -50.07 -29.51 -0.38
CA SER A 155 -50.73 -30.57 0.39
C SER A 155 -52.21 -30.18 0.58
N SER A 156 -53.09 -31.16 0.37
CA SER A 156 -54.56 -31.09 0.27
C SER A 156 -55.31 -30.05 1.14
N PRO A 157 -56.46 -29.55 0.67
CA PRO A 157 -57.30 -28.55 1.34
C PRO A 157 -58.14 -29.17 2.46
N THR A 158 -57.49 -29.76 3.46
CA THR A 158 -58.17 -30.36 4.62
C THR A 158 -57.47 -30.04 5.93
N THR A 159 -57.08 -28.78 6.12
CA THR A 159 -57.28 -28.00 7.36
C THR A 159 -56.71 -26.60 7.15
N ALA A 160 -57.49 -25.74 6.49
CA ALA A 160 -57.48 -24.32 6.83
C ALA A 160 -58.17 -24.13 8.20
N SER A 161 -57.73 -24.88 9.21
CA SER A 161 -58.09 -24.61 10.60
C SER A 161 -57.22 -23.44 11.05
N SER A 162 -57.80 -22.25 10.98
CA SER A 162 -57.49 -21.08 11.81
C SER A 162 -56.04 -21.01 12.29
N LEU A 163 -55.14 -20.53 11.44
CA LEU A 163 -53.88 -19.98 11.96
C LEU A 163 -54.27 -18.76 12.78
N ASP A 164 -54.01 -18.79 14.09
CA ASP A 164 -54.11 -17.60 14.94
C ASP A 164 -53.36 -16.46 14.24
N PRO A 165 -54.04 -15.40 13.79
CA PRO A 165 -53.41 -14.29 13.08
C PRO A 165 -52.23 -13.71 13.87
N TYR A 166 -52.31 -13.78 15.19
CA TYR A 166 -51.27 -13.39 16.13
C TYR A 166 -50.00 -14.26 16.04
N THR A 167 -50.10 -15.58 15.86
CA THR A 167 -48.95 -16.48 15.72
C THR A 167 -48.23 -16.27 14.39
N TYR A 168 -48.98 -16.03 13.32
CA TYR A 168 -48.39 -15.69 12.02
C TYR A 168 -47.75 -14.29 12.05
N LEU A 169 -48.45 -13.29 12.62
CA LEU A 169 -47.95 -11.92 12.75
C LEU A 169 -46.66 -11.86 13.59
N THR A 170 -46.61 -12.56 14.72
CA THR A 170 -45.40 -12.64 15.57
C THR A 170 -44.22 -13.25 14.81
N GLY A 171 -44.46 -14.29 14.02
CA GLY A 171 -43.46 -14.85 13.10
C GLY A 171 -42.91 -13.83 12.08
N ILE A 172 -43.80 -13.05 11.46
CA ILE A 172 -43.43 -11.98 10.52
C ILE A 172 -42.67 -10.83 11.22
N SER A 173 -43.06 -10.46 12.44
CA SER A 173 -42.36 -9.45 13.25
C SER A 173 -40.93 -9.90 13.57
N ILE A 174 -40.73 -11.17 13.94
CA ILE A 174 -39.41 -11.74 14.20
C ILE A 174 -38.52 -11.70 12.94
N LEU A 175 -39.07 -12.07 11.78
CA LEU A 175 -38.34 -11.99 10.50
C LEU A 175 -37.99 -10.54 10.12
N THR A 176 -38.90 -9.60 10.36
CA THR A 176 -38.67 -8.17 10.10
C THR A 176 -37.57 -7.62 11.00
N LEU A 177 -37.57 -8.00 12.28
CA LEU A 177 -36.51 -7.65 13.23
C LEU A 177 -35.16 -8.23 12.80
N ALA A 178 -35.14 -9.49 12.34
CA ALA A 178 -33.93 -10.11 11.80
C ALA A 178 -33.36 -9.36 10.58
N LEU A 179 -34.23 -8.76 9.75
CA LEU A 179 -33.80 -7.94 8.62
C LEU A 179 -33.15 -6.63 9.03
N VAL A 180 -33.68 -5.97 10.05
CA VAL A 180 -33.08 -4.75 10.62
C VAL A 180 -31.68 -5.04 11.13
N PHE A 181 -31.51 -6.12 11.91
CA PHE A 181 -30.17 -6.54 12.36
C PHE A 181 -29.25 -6.94 11.20
N SER A 182 -29.79 -7.55 10.14
CA SER A 182 -29.03 -7.86 8.92
C SER A 182 -28.51 -6.59 8.23
N GLY A 183 -29.31 -5.52 8.19
CA GLY A 183 -28.87 -4.23 7.66
C GLY A 183 -27.81 -3.54 8.54
N PHE A 184 -27.95 -3.60 9.86
CA PHE A 184 -26.91 -3.14 10.79
C PHE A 184 -25.60 -3.91 10.64
N LEU A 185 -25.66 -5.24 10.49
CA LEU A 185 -24.50 -6.07 10.22
C LEU A 185 -23.78 -5.62 8.93
N GLY A 186 -24.54 -5.35 7.87
CA GLY A 186 -24.00 -4.80 6.62
C GLY A 186 -23.32 -3.43 6.80
N LEU A 187 -23.90 -2.52 7.60
CA LEU A 187 -23.30 -1.22 7.89
C LEU A 187 -22.03 -1.32 8.73
N VAL A 188 -22.01 -2.19 9.73
CA VAL A 188 -20.82 -2.44 10.56
C VAL A 188 -19.70 -3.03 9.69
N GLN A 189 -20.02 -3.96 8.79
CA GLN A 189 -19.07 -4.49 7.81
C GLN A 189 -18.52 -3.37 6.92
N ASP A 190 -19.39 -2.56 6.31
CA ASP A 190 -18.96 -1.47 5.42
C ASP A 190 -18.05 -0.46 6.13
N ARG A 191 -18.39 -0.06 7.36
CA ARG A 191 -17.55 0.83 8.18
C ARG A 191 -16.20 0.20 8.52
N THR A 192 -16.19 -1.08 8.92
CA THR A 192 -14.97 -1.80 9.30
C THR A 192 -14.04 -1.94 8.09
N TYR A 193 -14.55 -2.39 6.95
CA TYR A 193 -13.72 -2.60 5.76
C TYR A 193 -13.35 -1.29 5.04
N THR A 194 -14.16 -0.24 5.14
CA THR A 194 -13.76 1.08 4.63
C THR A 194 -12.65 1.69 5.49
N LYS A 195 -12.69 1.50 6.82
CA LYS A 195 -11.68 2.03 7.74
C LYS A 195 -10.37 1.23 7.72
N TYR A 196 -10.45 -0.10 7.64
CA TYR A 196 -9.29 -0.99 7.82
C TYR A 196 -8.99 -1.92 6.63
N GLY A 197 -9.88 -2.03 5.64
CA GLY A 197 -9.85 -3.09 4.62
C GLY A 197 -9.53 -2.67 3.18
N ARG A 198 -9.80 -1.42 2.78
CA ARG A 198 -9.57 -0.95 1.39
C ARG A 198 -8.13 -0.47 1.17
N PRO A 199 -7.42 -0.94 0.12
CA PRO A 199 -6.08 -0.44 -0.20
C PRO A 199 -6.16 1.03 -0.62
N LYS A 200 -5.38 1.90 0.05
CA LYS A 200 -5.30 3.33 -0.26
C LYS A 200 -4.23 3.68 -1.31
N SER A 201 -3.39 2.72 -1.71
CA SER A 201 -2.41 2.86 -2.79
C SER A 201 -2.19 1.52 -3.50
N VAL A 202 -1.80 1.58 -4.78
CA VAL A 202 -1.70 0.43 -5.70
C VAL A 202 -0.38 -0.37 -5.55
N ALA A 203 0.48 -0.02 -4.59
CA ALA A 203 1.82 -0.58 -4.46
C ALA A 203 2.11 -1.14 -3.04
N SER A 204 1.31 -2.08 -2.54
CA SER A 204 1.57 -2.73 -1.23
C SER A 204 1.28 -4.23 -1.27
N ASP A 205 2.35 -5.04 -1.23
CA ASP A 205 2.37 -6.51 -1.07
C ASP A 205 1.97 -6.97 0.36
N SER A 206 0.99 -6.30 0.95
CA SER A 206 0.47 -6.67 2.27
C SER A 206 -0.51 -7.84 2.16
N ALA A 207 -0.37 -8.85 3.02
CA ALA A 207 -1.28 -9.99 3.11
C ALA A 207 -2.76 -9.53 3.18
N PRO A 208 -3.67 -10.20 2.45
CA PRO A 208 -5.02 -9.72 2.26
C PRO A 208 -5.83 -9.65 3.56
N THR A 209 -6.32 -8.45 3.91
CA THR A 209 -7.18 -8.16 5.08
C THR A 209 -8.48 -8.99 5.12
N TRP A 210 -8.92 -9.53 3.97
CA TRP A 210 -10.07 -10.43 3.90
C TRP A 210 -9.82 -11.79 4.56
N GLN A 211 -8.57 -12.30 4.56
CA GLN A 211 -8.22 -13.58 5.19
C GLN A 211 -8.24 -13.48 6.72
N GLU A 212 -7.73 -12.37 7.25
CA GLU A 212 -7.77 -12.05 8.69
C GLU A 212 -9.22 -11.98 9.17
N SER A 213 -10.06 -11.26 8.44
CA SER A 213 -11.47 -11.11 8.80
C SER A 213 -12.26 -12.41 8.70
N MET A 214 -11.99 -13.22 7.67
CA MET A 214 -12.56 -14.54 7.52
C MET A 214 -12.20 -15.44 8.72
N PHE A 215 -10.94 -15.45 9.15
CA PHE A 215 -10.52 -16.24 10.31
C PHE A 215 -11.17 -15.75 11.61
N TYR A 216 -11.05 -14.47 11.96
CA TYR A 216 -11.52 -13.96 13.26
C TYR A 216 -13.04 -14.02 13.41
N LEU A 217 -13.82 -13.78 12.35
CA LEU A 217 -15.28 -13.84 12.44
C LEU A 217 -15.80 -15.26 12.73
N HIS A 218 -15.14 -16.29 12.18
CA HIS A 218 -15.55 -17.68 12.40
C HIS A 218 -14.97 -18.22 13.71
N PHE A 219 -13.70 -17.91 14.01
CA PHE A 219 -13.03 -18.33 15.24
C PHE A 219 -13.70 -17.74 16.49
N LEU A 220 -14.00 -16.43 16.48
CA LEU A 220 -14.70 -15.77 17.58
C LEU A 220 -16.20 -16.12 17.63
N GLY A 221 -16.75 -16.69 16.56
CA GLY A 221 -18.13 -17.20 16.52
C GLY A 221 -18.29 -18.59 17.16
N LEU A 222 -17.22 -19.41 17.20
CA LEU A 222 -17.27 -20.77 17.75
C LEU A 222 -17.77 -20.85 19.21
N PRO A 223 -17.35 -19.97 20.15
CA PRO A 223 -17.85 -20.00 21.52
C PRO A 223 -19.38 -19.90 21.64
N MET A 224 -20.05 -19.24 20.69
CA MET A 224 -21.51 -19.09 20.73
C MET A 224 -22.25 -20.43 20.53
N PHE A 225 -21.61 -21.43 19.92
CA PHE A 225 -22.19 -22.77 19.76
C PHE A 225 -22.21 -23.56 21.07
N PHE A 226 -21.50 -23.11 22.11
CA PHE A 226 -21.58 -23.72 23.44
C PHE A 226 -23.00 -23.72 24.01
N PHE A 227 -23.80 -22.70 23.68
CA PHE A 227 -25.20 -22.61 24.06
C PHE A 227 -26.11 -23.60 23.30
N LEU A 228 -25.65 -24.09 22.14
CA LEU A 228 -26.35 -25.07 21.32
C LEU A 228 -25.84 -26.51 21.54
N ARG A 229 -24.94 -26.74 22.51
CA ARG A 229 -24.27 -28.03 22.71
C ARG A 229 -25.20 -29.24 22.85
N THR A 230 -26.37 -29.06 23.45
CA THR A 230 -27.35 -30.13 23.64
C THR A 230 -27.98 -30.56 22.32
N ASP A 231 -28.35 -29.58 21.49
CA ASP A 231 -28.87 -29.77 20.13
C ASP A 231 -27.80 -30.35 19.20
N LEU A 232 -26.54 -29.93 19.37
CA LEU A 232 -25.42 -30.50 18.61
C LEU A 232 -25.17 -31.97 18.96
N ALA A 233 -25.21 -32.33 20.25
CA ALA A 233 -24.98 -33.70 20.70
C ALA A 233 -26.06 -34.66 20.20
N THR A 234 -27.33 -34.24 20.22
CA THR A 234 -28.45 -35.04 19.70
C THR A 234 -28.32 -35.24 18.19
N GLN A 235 -28.11 -34.17 17.43
CA GLN A 235 -27.93 -34.23 15.97
C GLN A 235 -26.72 -35.10 15.57
N PHE A 236 -25.61 -34.99 16.30
CA PHE A 236 -24.41 -35.78 16.04
C PHE A 236 -24.64 -37.27 16.28
N SER A 237 -25.37 -37.62 17.36
CA SER A 237 -25.78 -39.00 17.62
C SER A 237 -26.70 -39.54 16.53
N THR A 238 -27.67 -38.75 16.05
CA THR A 238 -28.58 -39.14 14.97
C THR A 238 -27.84 -39.41 13.66
N ILE A 239 -26.85 -38.58 13.31
CA ILE A 239 -26.03 -38.78 12.11
C ILE A 239 -25.14 -40.03 12.23
N ASN A 240 -24.56 -40.29 13.41
CA ASN A 240 -23.73 -41.47 13.64
C ASN A 240 -24.51 -42.79 13.65
N ALA A 241 -25.79 -42.73 14.01
CA ALA A 241 -26.71 -43.86 13.92
C ALA A 241 -27.21 -44.12 12.48
N GLY A 242 -26.89 -43.22 11.53
CA GLY A 242 -27.33 -43.33 10.14
C GLY A 242 -26.64 -44.42 9.32
N PRO A 243 -27.11 -44.67 8.07
CA PRO A 243 -26.57 -45.71 7.19
C PRO A 243 -25.07 -45.52 6.94
N ARG A 244 -24.29 -46.60 6.96
CA ARG A 244 -22.82 -46.58 6.78
C ARG A 244 -22.42 -47.07 5.39
N VAL A 245 -21.40 -46.44 4.80
CA VAL A 245 -20.75 -46.90 3.57
C VAL A 245 -19.38 -47.46 3.91
N SER A 246 -19.08 -48.63 3.35
CA SER A 246 -17.77 -49.29 3.45
C SER A 246 -16.88 -48.87 2.29
N LEU A 247 -15.75 -48.22 2.57
CA LEU A 247 -14.72 -47.93 1.57
C LEU A 247 -13.54 -48.89 1.78
N SER A 248 -13.31 -49.79 0.82
CA SER A 248 -12.23 -50.78 0.88
C SER A 248 -11.00 -50.25 0.13
N LEU A 249 -9.90 -50.02 0.84
CA LEU A 249 -8.62 -49.62 0.25
C LEU A 249 -7.68 -50.84 0.21
N PRO A 250 -7.04 -51.15 -0.94
CA PRO A 250 -6.02 -52.19 -1.01
C PRO A 250 -4.73 -51.69 -0.36
N LEU A 251 -4.23 -52.40 0.66
CA LEU A 251 -2.94 -52.09 1.30
C LEU A 251 -1.85 -53.09 0.86
N PRO A 252 -0.58 -52.66 0.75
CA PRO A 252 0.56 -53.57 0.68
C PRO A 252 0.64 -54.42 1.96
N SER A 253 1.03 -55.69 1.82
CA SER A 253 1.02 -56.69 2.89
C SER A 253 1.82 -56.25 4.13
N LEU A 254 1.12 -55.83 5.17
CA LEU A 254 1.66 -55.67 6.52
C LEU A 254 1.68 -57.03 7.24
N PRO A 255 2.73 -57.36 8.02
CA PRO A 255 2.80 -58.61 8.78
C PRO A 255 1.66 -58.69 9.82
N GLN A 256 1.05 -59.87 9.91
CA GLN A 256 -0.15 -60.19 10.71
C GLN A 256 -0.01 -59.90 12.21
N SER A 257 1.22 -59.70 12.71
CA SER A 257 1.51 -59.38 14.12
C SER A 257 1.24 -57.94 14.53
N LEU A 258 1.03 -57.02 13.57
CA LEU A 258 0.72 -55.60 13.83
C LEU A 258 -0.77 -55.27 13.69
N LEU A 259 -1.62 -56.25 13.34
CA LEU A 259 -3.05 -56.05 13.16
C LEU A 259 -3.81 -56.37 14.47
N PRO A 260 -4.58 -55.44 15.04
CA PRO A 260 -5.40 -55.71 16.21
C PRO A 260 -6.48 -56.74 15.88
N SER A 261 -6.43 -57.91 16.52
CA SER A 261 -7.33 -59.06 16.28
C SER A 261 -8.73 -58.92 16.92
N ASN A 262 -9.03 -57.78 17.54
CA ASN A 262 -10.33 -57.50 18.14
C ASN A 262 -10.69 -56.03 17.91
N ILE A 263 -11.37 -55.75 16.81
CA ILE A 263 -12.03 -54.47 16.62
C ILE A 263 -13.53 -54.73 16.53
N SER A 264 -14.23 -54.35 17.59
CA SER A 264 -15.69 -54.37 17.69
C SER A 264 -16.32 -53.67 16.48
N SER A 265 -17.43 -54.22 15.98
CA SER A 265 -18.27 -53.77 14.86
C SER A 265 -18.84 -52.35 14.99
N SER A 266 -18.47 -51.62 16.04
CA SER A 266 -18.73 -50.19 16.29
C SER A 266 -17.61 -49.25 15.79
N SER A 267 -16.49 -49.77 15.30
CA SER A 267 -15.31 -48.96 14.94
C SER A 267 -15.34 -48.49 13.49
N PHE A 268 -14.78 -47.31 13.22
CA PHE A 268 -14.68 -46.71 11.88
C PHE A 268 -13.80 -47.49 10.90
N LEU A 269 -13.04 -48.48 11.38
CA LEU A 269 -12.01 -49.21 10.65
C LEU A 269 -12.10 -50.70 10.98
N SER A 270 -12.27 -51.53 9.96
CA SER A 270 -12.27 -52.99 10.05
C SER A 270 -11.24 -53.55 9.08
N PHE A 271 -10.43 -54.51 9.53
CA PHE A 271 -9.47 -55.20 8.67
C PHE A 271 -10.04 -56.57 8.29
N THR A 272 -10.19 -56.83 6.99
CA THR A 272 -10.70 -58.12 6.49
C THR A 272 -9.65 -58.75 5.59
N THR A 273 -9.12 -59.91 5.99
CA THR A 273 -8.32 -60.79 5.15
C THR A 273 -9.24 -61.73 4.37
N SER A 274 -9.23 -61.67 3.04
CA SER A 274 -9.98 -62.60 2.19
C SER A 274 -9.24 -63.95 2.12
N PRO A 275 -9.88 -65.09 2.47
CA PRO A 275 -9.28 -66.40 2.27
C PRO A 275 -9.54 -66.82 0.83
N ASN A 276 -8.76 -66.31 -0.14
CA ASN A 276 -8.85 -66.87 -1.48
C ASN A 276 -7.94 -68.09 -1.59
N VAL A 277 -8.59 -69.25 -1.55
CA VAL A 277 -8.05 -70.57 -1.90
C VAL A 277 -7.60 -70.49 -3.36
N ASN A 278 -6.31 -70.26 -3.59
CA ASN A 278 -5.49 -70.91 -4.62
C ASN A 278 -4.05 -70.42 -4.50
N SER A 279 -3.16 -71.38 -4.32
CA SER A 279 -1.71 -71.30 -4.19
C SER A 279 -1.07 -70.35 -5.21
N ASN A 280 -0.19 -69.47 -4.69
CA ASN A 280 0.80 -68.62 -5.39
C ASN A 280 0.49 -67.12 -5.59
N SER A 281 -0.46 -66.53 -4.84
CA SER A 281 -0.57 -65.06 -4.78
C SER A 281 -0.49 -64.55 -3.34
N HIS A 282 0.29 -63.47 -3.13
CA HIS A 282 0.49 -62.84 -1.82
C HIS A 282 -0.84 -62.39 -1.21
N PRO A 283 -1.09 -62.58 0.10
CA PRO A 283 -2.31 -62.13 0.75
C PRO A 283 -2.40 -60.60 0.71
N ILE A 284 -3.40 -60.07 0.02
CA ILE A 284 -3.70 -58.63 -0.02
C ILE A 284 -4.62 -58.33 1.17
N ALA A 285 -4.12 -57.55 2.13
CA ALA A 285 -4.94 -57.03 3.22
C ALA A 285 -5.77 -55.84 2.71
N ALA A 286 -7.08 -55.85 2.97
CA ALA A 286 -7.95 -54.72 2.69
C ALA A 286 -8.38 -54.05 4.02
N ALA A 287 -8.13 -52.74 4.13
CA ALA A 287 -8.70 -51.93 5.19
C ALA A 287 -10.08 -51.43 4.73
N THR A 288 -11.12 -51.80 5.46
CA THR A 288 -12.50 -51.39 5.19
C THR A 288 -12.91 -50.31 6.18
N PHE A 289 -13.14 -49.10 5.70
CA PHE A 289 -13.60 -47.97 6.51
C PHE A 289 -15.12 -47.91 6.52
N HIS A 290 -15.75 -48.00 7.69
CA HIS A 290 -17.20 -47.85 7.84
C HIS A 290 -17.54 -46.43 8.30
N ILE A 291 -17.87 -45.56 7.34
CA ILE A 291 -18.17 -44.15 7.61
C ILE A 291 -19.67 -43.92 7.38
N PRO A 292 -20.40 -43.28 8.31
CA PRO A 292 -21.78 -42.87 8.07
C PRO A 292 -21.90 -42.02 6.80
N THR A 293 -22.85 -42.38 5.94
CA THR A 293 -23.11 -41.78 4.62
C THR A 293 -23.26 -40.27 4.64
N ALA A 294 -23.70 -39.70 5.77
CA ALA A 294 -23.90 -38.26 5.94
C ALA A 294 -22.59 -37.46 6.03
N TYR A 295 -21.45 -38.07 6.39
CA TYR A 295 -20.18 -37.35 6.52
C TYR A 295 -19.63 -36.85 5.18
N LEU A 296 -19.86 -37.57 4.09
CA LEU A 296 -19.40 -37.18 2.75
C LEU A 296 -20.11 -35.90 2.24
N PRO A 297 -21.46 -35.82 2.23
CA PRO A 297 -22.16 -34.59 1.87
C PRO A 297 -21.93 -33.47 2.90
N LEU A 298 -21.74 -33.78 4.18
CA LEU A 298 -21.34 -32.80 5.20
C LEU A 298 -19.96 -32.21 4.90
N LEU A 299 -18.97 -33.04 4.57
CA LEU A 299 -17.62 -32.59 4.17
C LEU A 299 -17.69 -31.72 2.91
N LEU A 300 -18.42 -32.18 1.88
CA LEU A 300 -18.58 -31.43 0.64
C LEU A 300 -19.27 -30.08 0.89
N ASN A 301 -20.28 -30.06 1.76
CA ASN A 301 -20.94 -28.83 2.19
C ASN A 301 -19.97 -27.86 2.89
N THR A 302 -19.16 -28.35 3.83
CA THR A 302 -18.19 -27.50 4.53
C THR A 302 -17.07 -26.96 3.62
N ILE A 303 -16.59 -27.74 2.66
CA ILE A 303 -15.59 -27.30 1.66
C ILE A 303 -16.18 -26.24 0.73
N THR A 304 -17.38 -26.48 0.22
CA THR A 304 -18.06 -25.52 -0.66
C THR A 304 -18.41 -24.21 0.08
N GLN A 305 -18.77 -24.31 1.37
CA GLN A 305 -18.92 -23.14 2.24
C GLN A 305 -17.60 -22.38 2.44
N LEU A 306 -16.46 -23.06 2.62
CA LEU A 306 -15.14 -22.41 2.72
C LEU A 306 -14.83 -21.57 1.48
N LEU A 307 -15.07 -22.12 0.28
CA LEU A 307 -14.89 -21.42 -1.00
C LEU A 307 -15.84 -20.22 -1.12
N CYS A 308 -17.12 -20.41 -0.78
CA CYS A 308 -18.13 -19.36 -0.79
C CYS A 308 -17.74 -18.19 0.13
N VAL A 309 -17.38 -18.48 1.39
CA VAL A 309 -16.99 -17.48 2.39
C VAL A 309 -15.71 -16.74 1.99
N ALA A 310 -14.71 -17.45 1.42
CA ALA A 310 -13.51 -16.81 0.90
C ALA A 310 -13.83 -15.81 -0.23
N GLY A 311 -14.70 -16.19 -1.17
CA GLY A 311 -15.18 -15.30 -2.23
C GLY A 311 -15.94 -14.08 -1.70
N VAL A 312 -16.84 -14.30 -0.74
CA VAL A 312 -17.64 -13.21 -0.14
C VAL A 312 -16.76 -12.21 0.61
N HIS A 313 -15.85 -12.65 1.49
CA HIS A 313 -14.97 -11.73 2.20
C HIS A 313 -14.03 -10.99 1.25
N ARG A 314 -13.52 -11.65 0.19
CA ARG A 314 -12.73 -10.99 -0.85
C ARG A 314 -13.54 -9.92 -1.58
N LEU A 315 -14.82 -10.15 -1.84
CA LEU A 315 -15.73 -9.15 -2.42
C LEU A 315 -16.02 -8.00 -1.44
N THR A 316 -16.33 -8.29 -0.17
CA THR A 316 -16.65 -7.27 0.84
C THR A 316 -15.51 -6.28 1.10
N THR A 317 -14.26 -6.70 0.93
CA THR A 317 -13.11 -5.77 1.01
C THR A 317 -12.97 -4.83 -0.19
N ARG A 318 -13.60 -5.16 -1.33
CA ARG A 318 -13.45 -4.45 -2.61
C ARG A 318 -14.64 -3.58 -2.98
N VAL A 319 -15.86 -3.97 -2.61
CA VAL A 319 -17.10 -3.25 -2.95
C VAL A 319 -17.88 -2.80 -1.71
N SER A 320 -18.82 -1.88 -1.91
CA SER A 320 -19.70 -1.43 -0.82
C SER A 320 -20.60 -2.56 -0.31
N ALA A 321 -21.03 -2.50 0.95
CA ALA A 321 -21.97 -3.49 1.50
C ALA A 321 -23.26 -3.65 0.66
N LEU A 322 -23.77 -2.57 0.05
CA LEU A 322 -24.95 -2.63 -0.83
C LEU A 322 -24.68 -3.46 -2.10
N SER A 323 -23.51 -3.29 -2.69
CA SER A 323 -23.05 -4.10 -3.83
C SER A 323 -22.82 -5.56 -3.44
N VAL A 324 -22.29 -5.84 -2.23
CA VAL A 324 -22.17 -7.21 -1.71
C VAL A 324 -23.55 -7.85 -1.58
N THR A 325 -24.50 -7.16 -0.94
CA THR A 325 -25.86 -7.67 -0.77
C THR A 325 -26.54 -7.92 -2.12
N LEU A 326 -26.29 -7.09 -3.12
CA LEU A 326 -26.83 -7.27 -4.46
C LEU A 326 -26.29 -8.54 -5.11
N VAL A 327 -24.96 -8.73 -5.11
CA VAL A 327 -24.33 -9.94 -5.66
C VAL A 327 -24.80 -11.20 -4.94
N LEU A 328 -24.99 -11.15 -3.61
CA LEU A 328 -25.50 -12.28 -2.83
C LEU A 328 -26.96 -12.61 -3.18
N VAL A 329 -27.79 -11.61 -3.48
CA VAL A 329 -29.17 -11.82 -3.94
C VAL A 329 -29.20 -12.43 -5.34
N VAL A 330 -28.36 -11.94 -6.26
CA VAL A 330 -28.20 -12.53 -7.60
C VAL A 330 -27.78 -13.99 -7.50
N ARG A 331 -26.79 -14.31 -6.65
CA ARG A 331 -26.38 -15.70 -6.36
C ARG A 331 -27.56 -16.56 -5.94
N LYS A 332 -28.41 -16.10 -5.01
CA LYS A 332 -29.58 -16.88 -4.57
C LYS A 332 -30.56 -17.17 -5.71
N ALA A 333 -30.84 -16.17 -6.55
CA ALA A 333 -31.69 -16.34 -7.72
C ALA A 333 -31.10 -17.38 -8.69
N VAL A 334 -29.79 -17.27 -8.98
CA VAL A 334 -29.08 -18.24 -9.84
C VAL A 334 -29.08 -19.64 -9.22
N SER A 335 -28.86 -19.77 -7.91
CA SER A 335 -28.93 -21.07 -7.21
C SER A 335 -30.31 -21.71 -7.35
N LEU A 336 -31.38 -20.92 -7.22
CA LEU A 336 -32.75 -21.42 -7.35
C LEU A 336 -33.06 -21.84 -8.79
N VAL A 337 -32.64 -21.07 -9.79
CA VAL A 337 -32.77 -21.44 -11.22
C VAL A 337 -32.00 -22.72 -11.52
N LEU A 338 -30.75 -22.85 -11.04
CA LEU A 338 -29.95 -24.07 -11.22
C LEU A 338 -30.55 -25.27 -10.51
N SER A 339 -31.12 -25.11 -9.32
CA SER A 339 -31.82 -26.20 -8.61
C SER A 339 -33.03 -26.67 -9.41
N VAL A 340 -33.85 -25.74 -9.94
CA VAL A 340 -35.00 -26.09 -10.79
C VAL A 340 -34.56 -26.78 -12.10
N ILE A 341 -33.52 -26.28 -12.79
CA ILE A 341 -33.03 -26.88 -14.04
C ILE A 341 -32.36 -28.23 -13.80
N GLY A 342 -31.52 -28.34 -12.77
CA GLY A 342 -30.70 -29.52 -12.48
C GLY A 342 -31.48 -30.67 -11.87
N VAL A 343 -32.48 -30.39 -11.02
CA VAL A 343 -33.35 -31.42 -10.42
C VAL A 343 -34.58 -31.68 -11.29
N GLY A 344 -35.09 -30.67 -12.00
CA GLY A 344 -36.25 -30.79 -12.90
C GLY A 344 -35.97 -31.40 -14.27
N GLY A 345 -34.70 -31.57 -14.67
CA GLY A 345 -34.30 -32.21 -15.93
C GLY A 345 -34.37 -33.74 -15.92
N GLY A 346 -34.53 -34.37 -14.74
CA GLY A 346 -34.75 -35.80 -14.60
C GLY A 346 -36.23 -36.15 -14.69
N LYS A 347 -36.63 -36.85 -15.75
CA LYS A 347 -37.92 -37.56 -15.89
C LYS A 347 -38.29 -38.27 -14.56
N GLY A 348 -39.15 -37.68 -13.73
CA GLY A 348 -39.72 -38.40 -12.57
C GLY A 348 -40.01 -37.65 -11.25
N SER A 349 -39.97 -36.33 -11.15
CA SER A 349 -40.48 -35.64 -9.94
C SER A 349 -41.38 -34.46 -10.29
N GLY A 350 -42.68 -34.61 -10.02
CA GLY A 350 -43.77 -33.70 -10.37
C GLY A 350 -43.68 -32.34 -9.68
N THR A 351 -42.87 -31.45 -10.24
CA THR A 351 -42.73 -30.07 -9.79
C THR A 351 -43.34 -29.17 -10.86
N ASP A 352 -44.64 -28.86 -10.76
CA ASP A 352 -45.31 -27.89 -11.64
C ASP A 352 -44.82 -26.47 -11.28
N VAL A 353 -43.64 -26.12 -11.76
CA VAL A 353 -43.07 -24.78 -11.62
C VAL A 353 -43.61 -23.92 -12.75
N ASN A 354 -44.18 -22.77 -12.41
CA ASN A 354 -44.60 -21.77 -13.40
C ASN A 354 -43.36 -21.17 -14.06
N MET A 355 -42.91 -21.83 -15.14
CA MET A 355 -41.68 -21.51 -15.85
C MET A 355 -41.65 -20.03 -16.28
N GLY A 356 -42.78 -19.48 -16.73
CA GLY A 356 -42.91 -18.06 -17.08
C GLY A 356 -42.65 -17.09 -15.91
N MET A 357 -43.12 -17.41 -14.70
CA MET A 357 -42.93 -16.57 -13.52
C MET A 357 -41.50 -16.70 -12.94
N LEU A 358 -40.89 -17.88 -13.11
CA LEU A 358 -39.49 -18.12 -12.74
C LEU A 358 -38.54 -17.29 -13.62
N TRP A 359 -38.68 -17.40 -14.95
CA TRP A 359 -37.82 -16.69 -15.90
C TRP A 359 -38.05 -15.18 -15.89
N SER A 360 -39.29 -14.73 -15.71
CA SER A 360 -39.57 -13.28 -15.59
C SER A 360 -38.92 -12.71 -14.33
N GLY A 361 -39.04 -13.38 -13.18
CA GLY A 361 -38.35 -12.98 -11.96
C GLY A 361 -36.83 -12.96 -12.10
N ALA A 362 -36.25 -13.97 -12.77
CA ALA A 362 -34.81 -14.03 -13.06
C ALA A 362 -34.36 -12.87 -13.98
N ALA A 363 -35.13 -12.56 -15.01
CA ALA A 363 -34.87 -11.42 -15.90
C ALA A 363 -34.92 -10.09 -15.14
N MET A 364 -35.89 -9.90 -14.25
CA MET A 364 -35.99 -8.69 -13.42
C MET A 364 -34.81 -8.53 -12.47
N VAL A 365 -34.32 -9.62 -11.87
CA VAL A 365 -33.10 -9.59 -11.04
C VAL A 365 -31.87 -9.19 -11.87
N LEU A 366 -31.75 -9.71 -13.09
CA LEU A 366 -30.64 -9.37 -13.99
C LEU A 366 -30.71 -7.91 -14.44
N VAL A 367 -31.85 -7.46 -14.95
CA VAL A 367 -32.06 -6.06 -15.38
C VAL A 367 -31.86 -5.10 -14.21
N GLY A 368 -32.39 -5.42 -13.03
CA GLY A 368 -32.19 -4.62 -11.83
C GLY A 368 -30.72 -4.54 -11.40
N THR A 369 -29.96 -5.62 -11.53
CA THR A 369 -28.52 -5.62 -11.24
C THR A 369 -27.73 -4.74 -12.22
N VAL A 370 -28.06 -4.80 -13.51
CA VAL A 370 -27.47 -3.94 -14.55
C VAL A 370 -27.82 -2.47 -14.29
N LEU A 371 -29.10 -2.17 -14.01
CA LEU A 371 -29.56 -0.82 -13.72
C LEU A 371 -28.88 -0.24 -12.47
N TYR A 372 -28.67 -1.06 -11.44
CA TYR A 372 -27.92 -0.66 -10.25
C TYR A 372 -26.47 -0.33 -10.59
N SER A 373 -25.81 -1.16 -11.41
CA SER A 373 -24.42 -0.92 -11.85
C SER A 373 -24.31 0.42 -12.60
N ILE A 374 -25.22 0.67 -13.55
CA ILE A 374 -25.29 1.94 -14.29
C ILE A 374 -25.56 3.12 -13.34
N GLY A 375 -26.51 2.97 -12.41
CA GLY A 375 -26.83 3.99 -11.40
C GLY A 375 -25.70 4.25 -10.40
N SER A 376 -24.85 3.26 -10.14
CA SER A 376 -23.64 3.40 -9.31
C SER A 376 -22.49 4.10 -10.04
N GLY A 377 -22.40 3.95 -11.37
CA GLY A 377 -21.48 4.71 -12.21
C GLY A 377 -21.91 6.15 -12.45
N ALA A 378 -23.22 6.42 -12.52
CA ALA A 378 -23.77 7.75 -12.80
C ALA A 378 -23.59 8.78 -11.66
N GLY A 379 -23.29 8.32 -10.43
CA GLY A 379 -22.97 9.19 -9.28
C GLY A 379 -21.53 9.73 -9.27
N LYS A 380 -20.65 9.20 -10.14
CA LYS A 380 -19.40 9.82 -10.54
C LYS A 380 -19.54 10.24 -11.99
N LYS A 381 -20.07 11.42 -12.24
CA LYS A 381 -19.73 12.14 -13.48
C LYS A 381 -18.28 12.65 -13.35
N GLU A 382 -17.34 11.72 -13.40
CA GLU A 382 -16.02 12.01 -14.00
C GLU A 382 -16.26 11.88 -15.51
N THR A 383 -16.07 13.00 -16.20
CA THR A 383 -16.44 13.22 -17.59
C THR A 383 -15.75 12.17 -18.49
N GLU A 384 -16.41 11.72 -19.55
CA GLU A 384 -15.90 10.76 -20.55
C GLU A 384 -14.54 11.17 -21.18
N LYS A 385 -14.16 12.44 -20.99
CA LYS A 385 -12.84 13.01 -21.25
C LYS A 385 -11.73 12.37 -20.40
N ASP A 386 -11.95 12.18 -19.09
CA ASP A 386 -10.95 11.63 -18.15
C ASP A 386 -10.53 10.17 -18.47
N LYS A 387 -11.43 9.32 -18.98
CA LYS A 387 -11.09 7.92 -19.28
C LYS A 387 -10.23 7.77 -20.53
N ARG A 388 -10.44 8.64 -21.53
CA ARG A 388 -9.56 8.71 -22.70
C ARG A 388 -8.23 9.36 -22.33
N ASP A 389 -8.28 10.41 -21.51
CA ASP A 389 -7.08 11.09 -21.02
C ASP A 389 -6.22 10.16 -20.14
N ILE A 390 -6.79 9.29 -19.30
CA ILE A 390 -6.05 8.30 -18.49
C ILE A 390 -5.45 7.18 -19.34
N ALA A 391 -6.17 6.70 -20.37
CA ALA A 391 -5.64 5.67 -21.27
C ALA A 391 -4.51 6.21 -22.16
N ILE A 392 -4.66 7.45 -22.62
CA ILE A 392 -3.61 8.20 -23.34
C ILE A 392 -2.46 8.51 -22.38
N LEU A 393 -2.72 8.90 -21.12
CA LEU A 393 -1.68 9.13 -20.10
C LEU A 393 -0.90 7.86 -19.78
N THR A 394 -1.52 6.68 -19.74
CA THR A 394 -0.84 5.43 -19.33
C THR A 394 0.06 4.87 -20.44
N VAL A 395 -0.29 5.11 -21.71
CA VAL A 395 0.56 4.81 -22.86
C VAL A 395 1.63 5.89 -23.02
N SER A 396 1.24 7.15 -22.90
CA SER A 396 2.14 8.31 -22.93
C SER A 396 3.18 8.27 -21.82
N THR A 397 2.84 7.87 -20.58
CA THR A 397 3.81 7.76 -19.46
C THR A 397 4.85 6.67 -19.67
N ARG A 398 4.51 5.57 -20.36
CA ARG A 398 5.50 4.53 -20.71
C ARG A 398 6.44 5.00 -21.83
N THR A 399 5.91 5.68 -22.83
CA THR A 399 6.72 6.29 -23.90
C THR A 399 7.58 7.43 -23.35
N LEU A 400 7.06 8.25 -22.43
CA LEU A 400 7.80 9.32 -21.74
C LEU A 400 8.88 8.77 -20.82
N GLN A 401 8.66 7.70 -20.06
CA GLN A 401 9.72 7.13 -19.21
C GLN A 401 10.88 6.58 -20.03
N ILE A 402 10.60 5.91 -21.15
CA ILE A 402 11.65 5.41 -22.05
C ILE A 402 12.38 6.58 -22.71
N TYR A 403 11.64 7.59 -23.19
CA TYR A 403 12.20 8.82 -23.76
C TYR A 403 13.11 9.58 -22.78
N VAL A 404 12.67 9.78 -21.54
CA VAL A 404 13.46 10.47 -20.50
C VAL A 404 14.76 9.72 -20.20
N ILE A 405 14.74 8.38 -20.16
CA ILE A 405 15.95 7.58 -19.95
C ILE A 405 16.91 7.73 -21.14
N VAL A 406 16.41 7.62 -22.38
CA VAL A 406 17.23 7.75 -23.59
C VAL A 406 17.84 9.16 -23.71
N MET A 407 17.05 10.20 -23.49
CA MET A 407 17.53 11.59 -23.55
C MET A 407 18.51 11.93 -22.42
N ASN A 408 18.39 11.28 -21.26
CA ASN A 408 19.34 11.44 -20.16
C ASN A 408 20.69 10.81 -20.50
N GLU A 409 20.71 9.56 -20.98
CA GLU A 409 21.95 8.90 -21.43
C GLU A 409 22.61 9.66 -22.60
N LEU A 410 21.82 10.13 -23.57
CA LEU A 410 22.32 10.92 -24.69
C LEU A 410 22.93 12.26 -24.23
N ALA A 411 22.34 12.91 -23.22
CA ALA A 411 22.86 14.17 -22.68
C ALA A 411 24.24 13.94 -22.01
N LEU A 412 24.40 12.82 -21.29
CA LEU A 412 25.68 12.44 -20.69
C LEU A 412 26.73 12.09 -21.74
N GLU A 413 26.36 11.38 -22.81
CA GLU A 413 27.25 11.06 -23.93
C GLU A 413 27.69 12.33 -24.67
N PHE A 414 26.77 13.27 -24.89
CA PHE A 414 27.03 14.57 -25.50
C PHE A 414 28.00 15.38 -24.62
N LEU A 415 27.74 15.46 -23.31
CA LEU A 415 28.59 16.13 -22.34
C LEU A 415 30.00 15.51 -22.23
N ALA A 416 30.11 14.19 -22.33
CA ALA A 416 31.40 13.48 -22.35
C ALA A 416 32.21 13.76 -23.63
N SER A 417 31.53 13.93 -24.77
CA SER A 417 32.14 14.18 -26.08
C SER A 417 32.85 15.54 -26.15
N PHE A 418 32.44 16.53 -25.35
CA PHE A 418 33.10 17.84 -25.31
C PHE A 418 34.57 17.79 -24.91
N LYS A 419 34.99 16.80 -24.11
CA LYS A 419 36.41 16.61 -23.77
C LYS A 419 37.26 16.31 -25.02
N GLN A 420 36.67 15.62 -26.00
CA GLN A 420 37.33 15.29 -27.27
C GLN A 420 37.28 16.43 -28.28
N TRP A 421 36.26 17.30 -28.18
CA TRP A 421 36.08 18.45 -29.07
C TRP A 421 36.99 19.63 -28.75
N ASN A 422 37.84 19.47 -27.72
CA ASN A 422 38.90 20.40 -27.38
C ASN A 422 38.34 21.81 -27.22
N TRP A 423 37.25 21.94 -26.44
CA TRP A 423 36.47 23.17 -26.23
C TRP A 423 37.40 24.37 -26.20
N ALA A 424 37.53 25.04 -27.34
CA ALA A 424 38.31 26.24 -27.44
C ALA A 424 37.41 27.37 -26.92
N PRO A 425 37.87 28.25 -26.03
CA PRO A 425 37.16 29.48 -25.77
C PRO A 425 37.15 30.25 -27.10
N SER A 426 36.02 30.22 -27.82
CA SER A 426 35.86 31.07 -28.99
C SER A 426 35.81 32.51 -28.49
N TYR A 427 36.96 33.16 -28.56
CA TYR A 427 37.21 34.52 -28.14
C TYR A 427 36.46 35.47 -29.08
N SER A 428 35.34 36.05 -28.61
CA SER A 428 34.87 37.36 -29.07
C SER A 428 33.74 37.89 -28.17
N ALA A 429 34.04 38.11 -26.89
CA ALA A 429 33.48 39.18 -26.03
C ALA A 429 33.60 38.75 -24.54
N GLY A 430 34.42 39.47 -23.78
CA GLY A 430 34.27 39.62 -22.32
C GLY A 430 34.19 38.36 -21.45
N ASP A 431 35.34 38.03 -20.85
CA ASP A 431 35.53 37.25 -19.62
C ASP A 431 35.38 35.70 -19.71
N PRO A 432 36.44 34.92 -19.45
CA PRO A 432 36.42 33.46 -19.51
C PRO A 432 35.79 32.87 -18.23
N ARG A 433 34.47 32.74 -18.25
CA ARG A 433 33.67 32.35 -17.08
C ARG A 433 33.35 30.86 -17.07
N PHE A 434 33.66 30.17 -15.97
CA PHE A 434 33.17 28.83 -15.58
C PHE A 434 33.40 27.63 -16.54
N THR A 435 33.92 27.87 -17.74
CA THR A 435 33.85 27.01 -18.93
C THR A 435 34.41 25.58 -18.76
N PRO A 436 35.58 25.35 -18.11
CA PRO A 436 36.13 24.00 -18.02
C PRO A 436 35.35 23.09 -17.05
N LEU A 437 34.59 23.67 -16.12
CA LEU A 437 33.78 22.94 -15.16
C LEU A 437 32.39 22.60 -15.71
N VAL A 438 31.88 23.41 -16.65
CA VAL A 438 30.50 23.33 -17.19
C VAL A 438 30.11 21.92 -17.63
N PRO A 439 30.88 21.19 -18.46
CA PRO A 439 30.41 19.88 -18.94
C PRO A 439 30.25 18.87 -17.81
N LYS A 440 31.21 18.86 -16.87
CA LYS A 440 31.20 17.96 -15.71
C LYS A 440 30.13 18.38 -14.70
N PHE A 441 29.93 19.68 -14.52
CA PHE A 441 28.88 20.24 -13.69
C PHE A 441 27.48 19.87 -14.18
N LEU A 442 27.18 20.16 -15.45
CA LEU A 442 25.91 19.84 -16.08
C LEU A 442 25.66 18.33 -16.09
N ALA A 443 26.69 17.51 -16.32
CA ALA A 443 26.55 16.05 -16.27
C ALA A 443 26.15 15.56 -14.87
N CYS A 444 26.76 16.12 -13.81
CA CYS A 444 26.38 15.83 -12.43
C CYS A 444 24.96 16.33 -12.12
N LEU A 445 24.61 17.53 -12.59
CA LEU A 445 23.31 18.15 -12.38
C LEU A 445 22.18 17.32 -13.01
N VAL A 446 22.34 16.94 -14.28
CA VAL A 446 21.40 16.08 -15.02
C VAL A 446 21.27 14.70 -14.35
N THR A 447 22.39 14.09 -13.97
CA THR A 447 22.42 12.77 -13.31
C THR A 447 21.65 12.76 -11.98
N GLU A 448 21.94 13.72 -11.09
CA GLU A 448 21.28 13.78 -9.79
C GLU A 448 19.83 14.26 -9.90
N SER A 449 19.51 15.15 -10.85
CA SER A 449 18.13 15.57 -11.12
C SER A 449 17.26 14.39 -11.58
N HIS A 450 17.78 13.55 -12.48
CA HIS A 450 17.06 12.36 -12.95
C HIS A 450 16.72 11.40 -11.81
N LYS A 451 17.64 11.18 -10.86
CA LYS A 451 17.40 10.33 -9.67
C LYS A 451 16.27 10.84 -8.78
N LEU A 452 16.05 12.15 -8.74
CA LEU A 452 14.98 12.79 -7.98
C LEU A 452 13.68 12.93 -8.78
N GLY A 453 13.68 12.67 -10.08
CA GLY A 453 12.52 12.87 -10.96
C GLY A 453 12.34 14.33 -11.41
N GLY A 454 13.43 15.10 -11.49
CA GLY A 454 13.43 16.45 -12.05
C GLY A 454 13.43 16.49 -13.59
N THR A 455 13.33 17.71 -14.12
CA THR A 455 13.21 18.03 -15.56
C THR A 455 14.38 18.86 -16.08
N VAL A 456 15.53 18.83 -15.41
CA VAL A 456 16.75 19.55 -15.85
C VAL A 456 17.21 19.09 -17.23
N VAL A 457 17.02 17.82 -17.57
CA VAL A 457 17.38 17.28 -18.89
C VAL A 457 16.59 17.96 -20.02
N ASP A 458 15.34 18.36 -19.78
CA ASP A 458 14.52 19.04 -20.78
C ASP A 458 15.06 20.46 -21.05
N GLU A 459 15.38 21.19 -19.97
CA GLU A 459 16.00 22.51 -20.04
C GLU A 459 17.38 22.45 -20.70
N PHE A 460 18.17 21.42 -20.38
CA PHE A 460 19.45 21.17 -21.04
C PHE A 460 19.31 21.07 -22.56
N TRP A 461 18.34 20.28 -23.04
CA TRP A 461 18.11 20.12 -24.47
C TRP A 461 17.54 21.37 -25.14
N ASP A 462 16.73 22.16 -24.42
CA ASP A 462 16.28 23.47 -24.91
C ASP A 462 17.49 24.42 -25.08
N CYS A 463 18.41 24.46 -24.11
CA CYS A 463 19.65 25.24 -24.21
C CYS A 463 20.57 24.75 -25.35
N VAL A 464 20.69 23.43 -25.57
CA VAL A 464 21.43 22.87 -26.73
C VAL A 464 20.81 23.31 -28.04
N GLY A 465 19.47 23.34 -28.12
CA GLY A 465 18.75 23.81 -29.30
C GLY A 465 18.97 25.30 -29.59
N ASP A 466 19.20 26.11 -28.56
CA ASP A 466 19.48 27.54 -28.75
C ASP A 466 20.95 27.83 -29.14
N CYS A 467 21.84 26.84 -29.05
CA CYS A 467 23.25 26.98 -29.46
C CYS A 467 23.45 26.99 -30.99
N ASP A 468 22.61 26.27 -31.74
CA ASP A 468 22.66 26.22 -33.21
C ASP A 468 21.29 25.85 -33.81
N PRO A 469 20.83 26.49 -34.90
CA PRO A 469 19.54 26.18 -35.52
C PRO A 469 19.40 24.73 -36.00
N ALA A 470 20.48 24.10 -36.47
CA ALA A 470 20.48 22.69 -36.87
C ALA A 470 20.40 21.77 -35.66
N LEU A 471 21.03 22.13 -34.53
CA LEU A 471 20.85 21.41 -33.26
C LEU A 471 19.40 21.48 -32.79
N LYS A 472 18.72 22.63 -32.91
CA LYS A 472 17.30 22.77 -32.58
C LYS A 472 16.42 21.78 -33.35
N GLU A 473 16.63 21.70 -34.67
CA GLU A 473 15.87 20.78 -35.53
C GLU A 473 16.21 19.31 -35.21
N ASN A 474 17.47 19.01 -34.95
CA ASN A 474 17.93 17.65 -34.64
C ASN A 474 17.43 17.19 -33.26
N VAL A 475 17.41 18.05 -32.24
CA VAL A 475 16.81 17.76 -30.93
C VAL A 475 15.33 17.44 -31.08
N GLU A 476 14.58 18.21 -31.87
CA GLU A 476 13.15 17.94 -32.10
C GLU A 476 12.91 16.62 -32.87
N LYS A 477 13.79 16.27 -33.81
CA LYS A 477 13.78 14.95 -34.47
C LYS A 477 14.02 13.81 -33.48
N LEU A 478 14.94 13.98 -32.52
CA LEU A 478 15.22 13.01 -31.46
C LEU A 478 14.02 12.80 -30.53
N ARG A 479 13.17 13.82 -30.32
CA ARG A 479 11.93 13.70 -29.54
C ARG A 479 10.91 12.72 -30.14
N HIS A 480 11.02 12.42 -31.42
CA HIS A 480 10.07 11.59 -32.17
C HIS A 480 10.67 10.27 -32.69
N LEU A 481 11.91 9.95 -32.32
CA LEU A 481 12.63 8.78 -32.83
C LEU A 481 12.13 7.45 -32.22
N PRO A 482 11.81 6.41 -33.02
CA PRO A 482 11.40 5.11 -32.53
C PRO A 482 12.56 4.34 -31.85
N GLU A 483 12.23 3.53 -30.84
CA GLU A 483 13.15 2.78 -29.95
C GLU A 483 14.21 1.95 -30.69
N SER A 484 13.93 1.51 -31.92
CA SER A 484 14.85 0.72 -32.76
C SER A 484 16.04 1.49 -33.33
N GLN A 485 16.05 2.83 -33.27
CA GLN A 485 17.08 3.71 -33.85
C GLN A 485 17.90 4.48 -32.80
N ALA A 486 17.74 4.17 -31.51
CA ALA A 486 18.43 4.88 -30.42
C ALA A 486 19.96 4.79 -30.48
N SER A 487 20.53 3.75 -31.12
CA SER A 487 21.98 3.60 -31.29
C SER A 487 22.62 4.65 -32.21
N ASP A 488 21.84 5.31 -33.07
CA ASP A 488 22.32 6.34 -34.02
C ASP A 488 21.99 7.77 -33.55
N ALA A 489 21.57 7.93 -32.29
CA ALA A 489 21.07 9.21 -31.75
C ALA A 489 22.14 10.32 -31.77
N MET A 490 23.39 10.03 -31.39
CA MET A 490 24.48 11.00 -31.43
C MET A 490 24.83 11.43 -32.86
N THR A 491 24.83 10.48 -33.80
CA THR A 491 25.05 10.75 -35.23
C THR A 491 23.95 11.63 -35.81
N THR A 492 22.70 11.39 -35.39
CA THR A 492 21.54 12.18 -35.79
C THR A 492 21.58 13.59 -35.17
N LEU A 493 22.01 13.72 -33.92
CA LEU A 493 22.15 15.00 -33.22
C LEU A 493 23.14 15.93 -33.93
N LEU A 494 24.30 15.38 -34.32
CA LEU A 494 25.40 16.14 -34.91
C LEU A 494 25.33 16.22 -36.45
N ALA A 495 24.26 15.71 -37.06
CA ALA A 495 24.10 15.72 -38.51
C ALA A 495 24.00 17.17 -39.03
N GLY A 496 24.97 17.57 -39.85
CA GLY A 496 25.00 18.90 -40.47
C GLY A 496 25.48 20.03 -39.57
N VAL A 497 25.97 19.73 -38.35
CA VAL A 497 26.46 20.73 -37.40
C VAL A 497 27.97 20.95 -37.54
N ASP A 498 28.38 22.20 -37.77
CA ASP A 498 29.79 22.60 -37.79
C ASP A 498 30.27 22.90 -36.37
N ARG A 499 30.92 21.90 -35.76
CA ARG A 499 31.32 21.89 -34.34
C ARG A 499 32.22 23.07 -33.93
N GLU A 500 32.98 23.64 -34.85
CA GLU A 500 33.89 24.76 -34.56
C GLU A 500 33.16 26.12 -34.47
N LYS A 501 31.90 26.19 -34.93
CA LYS A 501 31.12 27.44 -35.00
C LYS A 501 29.94 27.51 -34.04
N VAL A 502 29.67 26.45 -33.29
CA VAL A 502 28.55 26.41 -32.34
C VAL A 502 28.83 27.34 -31.16
N ASP A 503 27.87 28.21 -30.83
CA ASP A 503 27.93 29.07 -29.65
C ASP A 503 27.25 28.38 -28.47
N TYR A 504 28.03 28.02 -27.46
CA TYR A 504 27.53 27.30 -26.29
C TYR A 504 27.15 28.21 -25.11
N HIS A 505 27.02 29.52 -25.32
CA HIS A 505 26.73 30.47 -24.24
C HIS A 505 25.50 30.08 -23.40
N SER A 506 24.41 29.61 -24.03
CA SER A 506 23.19 29.16 -23.35
C SER A 506 23.43 28.03 -22.35
N LEU A 507 24.37 27.11 -22.62
CA LEU A 507 24.74 26.04 -21.68
C LEU A 507 25.58 26.57 -20.51
N VAL A 508 26.43 27.57 -20.77
CA VAL A 508 27.23 28.24 -19.73
C VAL A 508 26.33 29.03 -18.79
N ASP A 509 25.34 29.74 -19.33
CA ASP A 509 24.37 30.50 -18.55
C ASP A 509 23.51 29.58 -17.68
N MET A 510 22.99 28.48 -18.24
CA MET A 510 22.28 27.44 -17.47
C MET A 510 23.15 26.93 -16.31
N ALA A 511 24.42 26.62 -16.57
CA ALA A 511 25.32 26.16 -15.53
C ALA A 511 25.54 27.23 -14.44
N GLY A 512 25.71 28.49 -14.84
CA GLY A 512 25.84 29.64 -13.95
C GLY A 512 24.62 29.85 -13.07
N ASP A 513 23.42 29.73 -13.63
CA ASP A 513 22.15 29.91 -12.92
C ASP A 513 21.99 28.85 -11.81
N TYR A 514 22.18 27.56 -12.12
CA TYR A 514 22.09 26.50 -11.12
C TYR A 514 23.22 26.57 -10.08
N PHE A 515 24.43 26.92 -10.50
CA PHE A 515 25.54 27.10 -9.56
C PHE A 515 25.23 28.21 -8.56
N THR A 516 24.74 29.34 -9.06
CA THR A 516 24.48 30.55 -8.28
C THR A 516 23.23 30.44 -7.42
N HIS A 517 22.08 30.19 -8.06
CA HIS A 517 20.77 30.27 -7.41
C HIS A 517 20.39 28.99 -6.66
N MET A 518 21.08 27.87 -6.88
CA MET A 518 20.85 26.65 -6.12
C MET A 518 22.03 26.30 -5.21
N LEU A 519 23.24 26.09 -5.75
CA LEU A 519 24.35 25.58 -4.93
C LEU A 519 24.91 26.64 -3.98
N MET A 520 25.24 27.84 -4.49
CA MET A 520 25.79 28.91 -3.67
C MET A 520 24.76 29.48 -2.70
N ALA A 521 23.50 29.60 -3.12
CA ALA A 521 22.41 29.96 -2.22
C ALA A 521 22.27 28.95 -1.07
N TRP A 522 22.35 27.64 -1.37
CA TRP A 522 22.33 26.59 -0.34
C TRP A 522 23.55 26.65 0.57
N TYR A 523 24.74 26.83 0.01
CA TYR A 523 26.00 26.89 0.74
C TYR A 523 26.05 28.09 1.68
N SER A 524 25.72 29.28 1.18
CA SER A 524 25.65 30.51 1.97
C SER A 524 24.63 30.38 3.09
N ALA A 525 23.41 29.90 2.79
CA ALA A 525 22.36 29.73 3.79
C ALA A 525 22.73 28.72 4.89
N ALA A 526 23.51 27.68 4.57
CA ALA A 526 23.97 26.69 5.54
C ALA A 526 24.92 27.31 6.58
N LYS A 527 25.78 28.25 6.14
CA LYS A 527 26.81 28.87 6.97
C LYS A 527 26.37 30.11 7.75
N ILE A 528 25.15 30.63 7.54
CA ILE A 528 24.64 31.74 8.35
C ILE A 528 24.69 31.32 9.82
N PRO A 529 25.40 32.05 10.71
CA PRO A 529 25.48 31.70 12.11
C PRO A 529 24.06 31.56 12.67
N GLN A 530 23.72 30.35 13.13
CA GLN A 530 22.56 30.18 14.00
C GLN A 530 22.93 30.82 15.33
N VAL A 531 21.96 31.47 15.95
CA VAL A 531 22.22 32.32 17.12
C VAL A 531 22.95 31.49 18.16
N SER A 532 24.00 32.04 18.77
CA SER A 532 24.65 31.44 19.95
C SER A 532 23.67 31.54 21.12
N VAL A 533 22.63 30.73 21.09
CA VAL A 533 21.60 30.75 22.11
C VAL A 533 22.26 30.22 23.39
N ASN A 534 22.25 31.03 24.45
CA ASN A 534 22.62 30.60 25.80
C ASN A 534 21.61 29.53 26.24
N TYR A 535 21.90 28.27 25.92
CA TYR A 535 20.91 27.22 25.91
C TYR A 535 20.81 26.47 27.23
N SER A 536 19.59 26.43 27.77
CA SER A 536 19.15 25.38 28.68
C SER A 536 17.94 24.69 28.06
N THR A 537 18.05 23.39 27.76
CA THR A 537 16.88 22.61 27.35
C THR A 537 16.02 22.17 28.55
N ASP A 538 16.51 22.41 29.79
CA ASP A 538 15.79 22.03 31.00
C ASP A 538 14.45 22.75 31.13
N ASP A 539 14.33 23.95 30.59
CA ASP A 539 13.09 24.74 30.58
C ASP A 539 11.93 24.01 29.89
N TYR A 540 12.22 23.03 29.04
CA TYR A 540 11.22 22.23 28.33
C TYR A 540 11.04 20.83 28.88
N THR A 541 11.82 20.40 29.88
CA THR A 541 11.78 19.01 30.38
C THR A 541 10.41 18.60 30.91
N ASP A 542 9.68 19.52 31.53
CA ASP A 542 8.34 19.30 32.09
C ASP A 542 7.20 19.44 31.05
N VAL A 543 7.51 19.85 29.81
CA VAL A 543 6.52 20.10 28.75
C VAL A 543 6.30 18.83 27.91
N SER A 544 5.05 18.46 27.61
CA SER A 544 4.78 17.28 26.74
C SER A 544 5.22 17.52 25.29
N THR A 545 5.56 16.45 24.56
CA THR A 545 6.04 16.57 23.17
C THR A 545 4.99 17.19 22.25
N GLU A 546 3.71 16.88 22.46
CA GLU A 546 2.59 17.45 21.72
C GLU A 546 2.38 18.94 22.03
N ALA A 547 2.61 19.35 23.28
CA ALA A 547 2.52 20.76 23.66
C ALA A 547 3.65 21.57 23.03
N LEU A 548 4.88 21.03 23.05
CA LEU A 548 6.04 21.66 22.42
C LEU A 548 5.87 21.80 20.90
N LEU A 549 5.32 20.78 20.24
CA LEU A 549 4.99 20.84 18.81
C LEU A 549 3.92 21.88 18.47
N ARG A 550 2.92 22.09 19.35
CA ARG A 550 1.91 23.13 19.15
C ARG A 550 2.52 24.52 19.30
N SER A 551 3.32 24.74 20.34
CA SER A 551 4.01 26.02 20.53
C SER A 551 4.93 26.34 19.36
N LEU A 552 5.63 25.34 18.81
CA LEU A 552 6.47 25.51 17.62
C LEU A 552 5.69 25.94 16.36
N ASP A 553 4.45 25.45 16.17
CA ASP A 553 3.59 25.80 15.02
C ASP A 553 2.93 27.19 15.21
N GLU A 554 2.89 27.71 16.44
CA GLU A 554 2.34 29.04 16.78
C GLU A 554 3.37 30.18 16.64
N LEU A 555 4.68 29.89 16.64
CA LEU A 555 5.74 30.91 16.53
C LEU A 555 5.79 31.54 15.13
N GLN A 556 5.98 32.87 15.08
CA GLN A 556 6.23 33.62 13.86
C GLN A 556 7.75 33.81 13.69
N ASP A 557 8.28 33.75 12.46
CA ASP A 557 9.73 33.92 12.19
C ASP A 557 10.18 35.38 12.41
N LYS A 558 10.27 35.87 13.67
CA LYS A 558 10.70 37.23 14.01
C LYS A 558 11.56 37.32 15.28
N GLY A 559 12.77 37.88 15.14
CA GLY A 559 13.59 38.33 16.28
C GLY A 559 13.84 37.28 17.34
N THR A 560 13.44 37.56 18.59
CA THR A 560 13.58 36.67 19.76
C THR A 560 12.82 35.34 19.62
N GLU A 561 11.83 35.24 18.72
CA GLU A 561 11.13 33.99 18.44
C GLU A 561 11.99 32.99 17.65
N LEU A 562 13.06 33.45 16.96
CA LEU A 562 13.97 32.56 16.24
C LEU A 562 14.85 31.73 17.18
N GLU A 563 15.41 32.37 18.22
CA GLU A 563 16.18 31.68 19.27
C GLU A 563 15.29 30.65 20.01
N LEU A 564 14.05 31.06 20.30
CA LEU A 564 13.05 30.20 20.91
C LEU A 564 12.65 29.04 19.98
N ARG A 565 12.60 29.24 18.66
CA ARG A 565 12.30 28.19 17.68
C ARG A 565 13.42 27.16 17.57
N GLU A 566 14.67 27.62 17.48
CA GLU A 566 15.83 26.73 17.51
C GLU A 566 15.79 25.90 18.82
N SER A 567 15.45 26.57 19.94
CA SER A 567 14.90 26.09 21.23
C SER A 567 14.57 24.60 21.52
N MET A 568 13.29 24.27 21.62
CA MET A 568 12.51 24.19 20.41
C MET A 568 12.88 22.91 19.66
N LEU A 569 13.44 23.09 18.48
CA LEU A 569 13.89 22.01 17.61
C LEU A 569 15.02 21.17 18.22
N MET A 570 15.95 21.78 18.96
CA MET A 570 17.04 21.05 19.61
C MET A 570 16.50 20.08 20.67
N GLU A 571 15.54 20.51 21.50
CA GLU A 571 14.86 19.65 22.48
C GLU A 571 14.07 18.52 21.80
N LEU A 572 13.33 18.81 20.72
CA LEU A 572 12.61 17.77 19.97
C LEU A 572 13.57 16.73 19.37
N ALA A 573 14.74 17.15 18.90
CA ALA A 573 15.79 16.24 18.43
C ALA A 573 16.38 15.40 19.58
N PHE A 574 16.58 15.97 20.78
CA PHE A 574 16.97 15.22 21.97
C PHE A 574 15.94 14.16 22.38
N ARG A 575 14.64 14.49 22.33
CA ARG A 575 13.57 13.52 22.61
C ARG A 575 13.53 12.39 21.59
N ARG A 576 13.88 12.67 20.33
CA ARG A 576 13.91 11.68 19.25
C ARG A 576 15.08 10.72 19.37
N ASP A 577 16.30 11.25 19.52
CA ASP A 577 17.55 10.50 19.36
C ASP A 577 18.27 10.21 20.69
N GLY A 578 17.82 10.84 21.78
CA GLY A 578 18.47 10.83 23.07
C GLY A 578 19.65 11.78 23.15
N SER A 579 20.44 11.68 24.22
CA SER A 579 21.64 12.50 24.43
C SER A 579 22.84 12.06 23.57
N ARG A 580 22.68 11.17 22.59
CA ARG A 580 23.78 10.69 21.75
C ARG A 580 23.68 11.25 20.34
N CYS A 581 24.82 11.61 19.76
CA CYS A 581 24.90 11.99 18.35
C CYS A 581 24.42 10.84 17.45
N PRO A 582 23.45 11.06 16.54
CA PRO A 582 22.93 10.00 15.66
C PRO A 582 23.96 9.36 14.73
N LEU A 583 25.08 10.05 14.48
CA LEU A 583 26.14 9.63 13.55
C LEU A 583 27.33 8.95 14.25
N THR A 584 27.80 9.50 15.37
CA THR A 584 29.02 9.05 16.06
C THR A 584 28.76 8.39 17.42
N GLU A 585 27.52 8.38 17.89
CA GLU A 585 27.09 7.89 19.21
C GLU A 585 27.74 8.57 20.42
N VAL A 586 28.55 9.61 20.21
CA VAL A 586 29.13 10.43 21.28
C VAL A 586 28.02 11.13 22.06
N THR A 587 28.13 11.16 23.38
CA THR A 587 27.12 11.75 24.27
C THR A 587 27.30 13.27 24.35
N PHE A 588 26.19 14.00 24.23
CA PHE A 588 26.10 15.45 24.35
C PHE A 588 25.82 15.87 25.79
N GLN A 589 26.41 17.01 26.16
CA GLN A 589 26.09 17.72 27.39
C GLN A 589 24.78 18.52 27.23
N ARG A 590 23.88 18.46 28.23
CA ARG A 590 22.56 19.09 28.14
C ARG A 590 22.51 20.52 28.67
N THR A 591 23.36 20.84 29.65
CA THR A 591 23.40 22.15 30.33
C THR A 591 24.82 22.65 30.52
N GLU A 592 25.04 23.97 30.62
CA GLU A 592 26.37 24.53 30.89
C GLU A 592 26.94 24.19 32.28
N ASN A 593 26.09 23.82 33.24
CA ASN A 593 26.47 23.57 34.63
C ASN A 593 26.95 22.12 34.90
N GLU A 594 26.78 21.21 33.93
CA GLU A 594 27.34 19.86 34.00
C GLU A 594 28.87 19.89 33.84
N VAL A 595 29.60 19.76 34.94
CA VAL A 595 31.08 19.75 34.89
C VAL A 595 31.55 18.47 34.17
N GLY A 596 32.01 18.59 32.91
CA GLY A 596 32.47 17.44 32.13
C GLY A 596 33.21 17.77 30.82
N ARG A 597 33.91 16.77 30.26
CA ARG A 597 34.62 16.82 28.96
C ARG A 597 33.71 16.50 27.75
N GLN A 598 32.38 16.50 27.91
CA GLN A 598 31.45 16.08 26.84
C GLN A 598 31.16 17.24 25.87
N PRO A 599 31.02 16.98 24.56
CA PRO A 599 30.76 18.01 23.57
C PRO A 599 29.32 18.55 23.65
N ARG A 600 29.13 19.84 23.31
CA ARG A 600 27.80 20.46 23.17
C ARG A 600 27.11 20.01 21.89
N PRO A 601 25.77 19.87 21.88
CA PRO A 601 24.99 19.64 20.67
C PRO A 601 24.98 20.91 19.79
N ALA A 602 25.07 20.73 18.49
CA ALA A 602 24.87 21.75 17.48
C ALA A 602 23.64 21.38 16.64
N LEU A 603 22.60 22.22 16.68
CA LEU A 603 21.41 22.03 15.86
C LEU A 603 21.81 22.17 14.39
N THR A 604 21.46 21.16 13.60
CA THR A 604 21.80 21.06 12.19
C THR A 604 20.53 20.93 11.39
N HIS A 605 20.29 21.86 10.47
CA HIS A 605 19.20 21.73 9.51
C HIS A 605 19.64 20.91 8.29
N ILE A 606 18.80 19.97 7.85
CA ILE A 606 19.11 19.10 6.70
C ILE A 606 19.12 19.94 5.40
N ILE A 607 18.06 20.72 5.20
CA ILE A 607 17.98 21.82 4.24
C ILE A 607 18.12 23.13 5.02
N PRO A 608 19.00 24.06 4.63
CA PRO A 608 19.16 25.33 5.34
C PRO A 608 17.83 26.07 5.51
N SER A 609 17.50 26.42 6.76
CA SER A 609 16.21 27.03 7.11
C SER A 609 15.97 28.38 6.42
N LYS A 610 17.06 29.12 6.17
CA LYS A 610 17.07 30.46 5.55
C LYS A 610 17.24 30.44 4.02
N ILE A 611 17.17 29.26 3.37
CA ILE A 611 17.37 29.16 1.91
C ILE A 611 16.35 29.99 1.10
N LEU A 612 15.16 30.23 1.66
CA LEU A 612 14.07 30.99 1.04
C LEU A 612 14.01 32.47 1.48
N ASP A 613 14.98 32.95 2.26
CA ASP A 613 14.97 34.33 2.73
C ASP A 613 15.40 35.30 1.63
N ASN A 614 16.31 34.86 0.76
CA ASN A 614 16.85 35.64 -0.36
C ASN A 614 16.15 35.32 -1.71
N ASP A 615 15.05 34.56 -1.72
CA ASP A 615 14.34 34.15 -2.94
C ASP A 615 13.32 35.21 -3.41
N ILE A 616 13.80 36.41 -3.76
CA ILE A 616 12.94 37.57 -4.05
C ILE A 616 12.10 37.36 -5.33
N GLU A 617 12.66 36.72 -6.34
CA GLU A 617 12.01 36.49 -7.65
C GLU A 617 11.52 35.04 -7.84
N GLY A 618 11.62 34.19 -6.82
CA GLY A 618 11.26 32.77 -6.91
C GLY A 618 12.22 31.94 -7.77
N VAL A 619 13.42 32.44 -8.04
CA VAL A 619 14.43 31.78 -8.88
C VAL A 619 14.98 30.54 -8.19
N ILE A 620 15.23 30.61 -6.87
CA ILE A 620 15.74 29.47 -6.08
C ILE A 620 14.72 28.34 -6.13
N MET A 621 13.44 28.65 -5.86
CA MET A 621 12.38 27.65 -5.93
C MET A 621 12.15 27.11 -7.34
N ARG A 622 12.37 27.90 -8.39
CA ARG A 622 12.32 27.43 -9.77
C ARG A 622 13.42 26.41 -10.06
N CYS A 623 14.67 26.71 -9.67
CA CYS A 623 15.79 25.78 -9.80
C CYS A 623 15.54 24.48 -9.01
N ILE A 624 15.06 24.57 -7.76
CA ILE A 624 14.73 23.38 -6.95
C ILE A 624 13.60 22.57 -7.60
N THR A 625 12.57 23.24 -8.14
CA THR A 625 11.43 22.59 -8.81
C THR A 625 11.86 21.85 -10.07
N ARG A 626 12.74 22.45 -10.88
CA ARG A 626 13.31 21.80 -12.06
C ARG A 626 14.26 20.66 -11.67
N PHE A 627 15.09 20.86 -10.66
CA PHE A 627 16.07 19.88 -10.21
C PHE A 627 15.45 18.63 -9.57
N ALA A 628 14.47 18.81 -8.68
CA ALA A 628 13.92 17.72 -7.87
C ALA A 628 12.47 17.34 -8.20
N GLY A 629 11.84 18.07 -9.12
CA GLY A 629 10.44 17.90 -9.48
C GLY A 629 9.47 18.65 -8.52
N PRO A 630 8.21 18.85 -8.95
CA PRO A 630 7.23 19.64 -8.21
C PRO A 630 6.80 18.99 -6.89
N GLU A 631 6.85 17.66 -6.79
CA GLU A 631 6.47 16.94 -5.56
C GLU A 631 7.46 17.22 -4.41
N ILE A 632 8.76 17.14 -4.68
CA ILE A 632 9.80 17.39 -3.68
C ILE A 632 9.91 18.89 -3.40
N ALA A 633 9.87 19.74 -4.43
CA ALA A 633 9.92 21.18 -4.25
C ALA A 633 8.72 21.72 -3.45
N GLY A 634 7.52 21.16 -3.62
CA GLY A 634 6.34 21.51 -2.83
C GLY A 634 6.48 21.23 -1.33
N LEU A 635 7.44 20.38 -0.93
CA LEU A 635 7.76 20.16 0.48
C LEU A 635 8.68 21.25 1.05
N VAL A 636 9.47 21.94 0.23
CA VAL A 636 10.42 23.00 0.64
C VAL A 636 9.63 24.29 0.89
N THR A 637 8.93 24.33 2.03
CA THR A 637 8.18 25.51 2.49
C THR A 637 8.76 25.99 3.81
N ARG A 638 8.65 27.29 4.12
CA ARG A 638 9.13 27.86 5.40
C ARG A 638 8.63 27.07 6.63
N ARG A 639 7.38 26.59 6.57
CA ARG A 639 6.80 25.74 7.61
C ARG A 639 7.56 24.42 7.79
N ASN A 640 7.79 23.68 6.70
CA ASN A 640 8.49 22.39 6.77
C ASN A 640 9.98 22.55 7.05
N LEU A 641 10.59 23.67 6.64
CA LEU A 641 12.00 23.97 6.92
C LEU A 641 12.29 24.20 8.41
N GLY A 642 11.32 24.67 9.19
CA GLY A 642 11.44 24.74 10.65
C GLY A 642 10.61 23.70 11.39
N ALA A 643 10.27 22.59 10.73
CA ALA A 643 9.71 21.41 11.38
C ALA A 643 10.84 20.51 11.94
N PRO A 644 10.57 19.68 12.96
CA PRO A 644 11.56 18.74 13.50
C PRO A 644 12.09 17.73 12.46
N GLY A 645 11.31 17.44 11.41
CA GLY A 645 11.74 16.59 10.29
C GLY A 645 12.85 17.19 9.41
N ASN A 646 13.20 18.47 9.58
CA ASN A 646 14.34 19.11 8.93
C ASN A 646 15.52 19.34 9.90
N ALA A 647 15.48 18.81 11.11
CA ALA A 647 16.46 19.11 12.16
C ALA A 647 17.11 17.84 12.77
N MET A 648 18.38 17.96 13.15
CA MET A 648 19.14 16.95 13.88
C MET A 648 20.23 17.57 14.75
N ASN A 649 20.63 16.88 15.83
CA ASN A 649 21.70 17.34 16.71
C ASN A 649 23.03 16.66 16.34
N LEU A 650 24.05 17.44 16.02
CA LEU A 650 25.40 16.97 15.71
C LEU A 650 26.44 17.56 16.68
N ARG A 651 27.67 17.06 16.63
CA ARG A 651 28.82 17.75 17.22
C ARG A 651 29.17 18.97 16.36
N LEU A 652 29.66 20.05 16.95
CA LEU A 652 30.04 21.27 16.22
C LEU A 652 30.92 20.99 14.99
N SER A 653 31.99 20.20 15.11
CA SER A 653 32.84 19.87 13.97
C SER A 653 32.11 19.08 12.86
N LEU A 654 31.18 18.19 13.22
CA LEU A 654 30.37 17.44 12.25
C LEU A 654 29.34 18.34 11.55
N ARG A 655 28.82 19.34 12.26
CA ARG A 655 27.95 20.38 11.72
C ARG A 655 28.72 21.24 10.72
N GLU A 656 29.89 21.73 11.08
CA GLU A 656 30.78 22.49 10.18
C GLU A 656 31.08 21.69 8.91
N ASP A 657 31.46 20.42 9.04
CA ASP A 657 31.72 19.56 7.87
C ASP A 657 30.44 19.29 7.05
N TYR A 658 29.26 19.23 7.69
CA TYR A 658 27.98 19.08 6.98
C TYR A 658 27.62 20.34 6.21
N ASP A 659 27.85 21.52 6.78
CA ASP A 659 27.57 22.82 6.18
C ASP A 659 28.55 23.13 5.04
N ASP A 660 29.80 22.66 5.16
CA ASP A 660 30.79 22.59 4.08
C ASP A 660 30.45 21.56 2.98
N MET A 661 29.26 20.95 3.05
CA MET A 661 28.75 19.97 2.09
C MET A 661 29.57 18.68 1.96
N ARG A 662 30.49 18.38 2.89
CA ARG A 662 31.47 17.27 2.78
C ARG A 662 30.84 15.87 2.86
N TRP A 663 29.64 15.78 3.43
CA TRP A 663 28.89 14.54 3.56
C TRP A 663 27.37 14.81 3.56
N GLY A 664 26.59 13.77 3.33
CA GLY A 664 25.13 13.81 3.31
C GLY A 664 24.47 12.52 3.79
N ILE A 665 23.14 12.52 3.77
CA ILE A 665 22.31 11.42 4.28
C ILE A 665 21.52 10.83 3.13
N GLU A 666 21.74 9.56 2.83
CA GLU A 666 20.90 8.81 1.91
C GLU A 666 19.77 8.15 2.69
N ALA A 667 18.53 8.51 2.36
CA ALA A 667 17.33 7.95 2.96
C ALA A 667 16.67 7.00 1.97
N VAL A 668 16.86 5.70 2.18
CA VAL A 668 16.20 4.66 1.39
C VAL A 668 14.99 4.17 2.16
N PRO A 669 13.76 4.42 1.67
CA PRO A 669 12.59 3.75 2.22
C PRO A 669 12.84 2.24 2.13
N ALA A 670 12.74 1.51 3.24
CA ALA A 670 13.04 0.07 3.24
C ALA A 670 12.17 -0.65 2.20
N ALA A 671 12.77 -1.00 1.05
CA ALA A 671 12.20 -1.98 0.15
C ALA A 671 12.10 -3.28 0.93
N CYS A 672 10.95 -3.96 0.87
CA CYS A 672 10.77 -5.29 1.46
C CYS A 672 11.81 -6.24 0.85
N ALA A 673 12.95 -6.40 1.51
CA ALA A 673 13.91 -7.44 1.20
C ALA A 673 13.20 -8.78 1.43
N ILE A 674 13.09 -9.56 0.36
CA ILE A 674 12.62 -10.93 0.40
C ILE A 674 13.64 -11.72 1.20
N GLY A 675 13.27 -12.09 2.42
CA GLY A 675 13.96 -13.12 3.19
C GLY A 675 14.98 -12.63 4.21
N ASP A 676 14.53 -11.95 5.27
CA ASP A 676 14.97 -12.35 6.61
C ASP A 676 13.95 -11.93 7.67
N ARG A 677 13.60 -12.86 8.56
CA ARG A 677 12.64 -12.64 9.65
C ARG A 677 13.42 -12.36 10.92
N ARG A 678 13.40 -11.11 11.42
CA ARG A 678 13.62 -10.82 12.84
C ARG A 678 13.17 -9.41 13.23
N VAL A 679 12.34 -9.39 14.28
CA VAL A 679 12.08 -8.31 15.26
C VAL A 679 11.23 -7.11 14.80
N ASP A 680 10.24 -6.81 15.64
CA ASP A 680 9.38 -5.63 15.69
C ASP A 680 10.13 -4.32 15.37
N ARG A 681 9.85 -3.73 14.21
CA ARG A 681 10.04 -2.29 13.95
C ARG A 681 9.22 -1.92 12.70
N GLN A 682 8.64 -0.72 12.68
CA GLN A 682 8.05 -0.10 11.48
C GLN A 682 8.99 -0.26 10.26
N PRO A 683 8.51 -0.11 9.01
CA PRO A 683 9.43 0.05 7.87
C PRO A 683 10.26 1.30 8.14
N SER A 684 11.41 1.11 8.77
CA SER A 684 12.32 2.17 9.14
C SER A 684 12.97 2.59 7.83
N THR A 685 12.80 3.85 7.45
CA THR A 685 13.65 4.45 6.43
C THR A 685 15.09 4.19 6.87
N LYS A 686 15.87 3.55 6.00
CA LYS A 686 17.28 3.33 6.28
C LYS A 686 18.02 4.61 5.92
N TYR A 687 18.48 5.32 6.94
CA TYR A 687 19.35 6.47 6.77
C TYR A 687 20.81 5.99 6.75
N THR A 688 21.54 6.43 5.74
CA THR A 688 22.90 5.95 5.47
C THR A 688 23.81 7.15 5.29
N TYR A 689 24.96 7.14 5.97
CA TYR A 689 26.00 8.15 5.84
C TYR A 689 26.69 8.02 4.48
N ARG A 690 26.82 9.14 3.78
CA ARG A 690 27.53 9.25 2.50
C ARG A 690 28.55 10.38 2.57
N HIS A 691 29.82 10.07 2.34
CA HIS A 691 30.90 11.05 2.34
C HIS A 691 31.44 11.31 0.92
N PHE A 692 32.04 12.48 0.70
CA PHE A 692 32.56 12.90 -0.60
C PHE A 692 34.08 13.17 -0.61
N PHE A 693 34.72 13.14 0.55
CA PHE A 693 36.15 13.40 0.72
C PHE A 693 36.97 12.09 0.77
N PRO A 694 38.25 12.10 0.35
CA PRO A 694 39.08 10.90 0.40
C PRO A 694 39.36 10.43 1.85
N PRO A 695 39.49 9.11 2.09
CA PRO A 695 39.41 8.48 3.41
C PRO A 695 40.58 8.77 4.37
N ASN A 696 41.59 9.55 3.96
CA ASN A 696 42.89 9.59 4.64
C ASN A 696 43.04 10.64 5.75
N LEU A 697 42.01 11.43 6.12
CA LEU A 697 42.21 12.58 7.01
C LEU A 697 41.40 12.66 8.31
N ALA A 698 40.49 11.74 8.63
CA ALA A 698 39.76 11.85 9.90
C ALA A 698 39.37 10.50 10.51
N SER A 699 40.02 10.15 11.63
CA SER A 699 39.71 8.99 12.47
C SER A 699 38.31 9.03 13.11
N ASP A 700 37.64 10.17 13.04
CA ASP A 700 36.39 10.47 13.76
C ASP A 700 35.11 10.18 12.94
N PHE A 701 35.23 9.91 11.63
CA PHE A 701 34.08 9.70 10.76
C PHE A 701 33.77 8.21 10.56
N PRO A 702 32.49 7.84 10.55
CA PRO A 702 32.10 6.49 10.21
C PRO A 702 32.39 6.20 8.71
N PRO A 703 32.58 4.92 8.34
CA PRO A 703 32.81 4.55 6.95
C PRO A 703 31.61 4.88 6.06
N ASP A 704 31.84 5.08 4.75
CA ASP A 704 30.74 5.23 3.80
C ASP A 704 29.75 4.07 3.89
N GLY A 705 28.46 4.38 3.84
CA GLY A 705 27.45 3.34 3.98
C GLY A 705 27.10 3.00 5.42
N ALA A 706 27.71 3.64 6.42
CA ALA A 706 27.35 3.45 7.82
C ALA A 706 25.89 3.85 8.10
N PRO A 707 25.15 3.08 8.90
CA PRO A 707 23.78 3.42 9.25
C PRO A 707 23.74 4.62 10.20
N ILE A 708 22.77 5.51 9.99
CA ILE A 708 22.45 6.60 10.91
C ILE A 708 21.16 6.22 11.65
N HIS A 709 21.19 6.30 12.98
CA HIS A 709 20.09 5.86 13.83
C HIS A 709 19.31 7.06 14.39
N PHE A 710 18.20 7.39 13.73
CA PHE A 710 17.19 8.31 14.27
C PHE A 710 16.11 7.54 15.05
N GLY A 711 15.49 8.18 16.05
CA GLY A 711 14.33 7.60 16.74
C GLY A 711 14.67 6.42 17.66
N THR A 712 15.81 6.50 18.35
CA THR A 712 16.27 5.48 19.30
C THR A 712 15.32 5.30 20.49
N ILE A 713 14.51 6.32 20.79
CA ILE A 713 13.56 6.35 21.92
C ILE A 713 12.16 5.88 21.48
N PRO A 714 11.56 4.87 22.14
CA PRO A 714 10.21 4.41 21.82
C PRO A 714 9.15 5.49 22.09
N GLY A 715 8.26 5.76 21.11
CA GLY A 715 7.15 6.70 21.26
C GLY A 715 7.29 8.03 20.51
N THR A 716 8.43 8.28 19.84
CA THR A 716 8.68 9.48 19.03
C THR A 716 8.40 9.30 17.53
N SER A 717 7.67 8.24 17.17
CA SER A 717 7.32 7.92 15.78
C SER A 717 6.56 9.09 15.13
N GLY A 718 7.24 9.86 14.29
CA GLY A 718 6.73 11.10 13.70
C GLY A 718 7.69 12.30 13.74
N LEU A 719 8.79 12.22 14.50
CA LEU A 719 9.85 13.25 14.52
C LEU A 719 11.02 12.95 13.56
N ASP A 720 10.97 11.82 12.84
CA ASP A 720 12.06 11.37 11.99
C ASP A 720 12.33 12.35 10.83
N PRO A 721 13.61 12.48 10.41
CA PRO A 721 13.97 13.29 9.25
C PRO A 721 13.18 12.96 7.99
N PHE A 722 12.74 13.97 7.25
CA PHE A 722 12.02 13.75 5.99
C PHE A 722 12.95 13.07 4.96
N PRO A 723 12.59 11.88 4.44
CA PRO A 723 13.43 11.17 3.47
C PRO A 723 13.71 11.99 2.20
N ALA A 724 12.70 12.74 1.74
CA ALA A 724 12.83 13.63 0.60
C ALA A 724 13.85 14.76 0.84
N PHE A 725 13.91 15.33 2.04
CA PHE A 725 14.87 16.38 2.38
C PHE A 725 16.29 15.83 2.45
N CYS A 726 16.48 14.63 3.02
CA CYS A 726 17.77 13.95 3.06
C CYS A 726 18.31 13.72 1.66
N ASN A 727 17.48 13.15 0.77
CA ASN A 727 17.89 12.83 -0.60
C ASN A 727 18.09 14.09 -1.46
N LEU A 728 17.27 15.14 -1.29
CA LEU A 728 17.48 16.42 -1.97
C LEU A 728 18.80 17.06 -1.55
N ALA A 729 19.06 17.16 -0.24
CA ALA A 729 20.31 17.70 0.28
C ALA A 729 21.50 16.87 -0.20
N LEU A 730 21.40 15.55 -0.21
CA LEU A 730 22.43 14.65 -0.71
C LEU A 730 22.73 14.90 -2.20
N ALA A 731 21.70 15.04 -3.03
CA ALA A 731 21.84 15.31 -4.46
C ALA A 731 22.54 16.65 -4.71
N VAL A 732 22.11 17.71 -4.04
CA VAL A 732 22.76 19.05 -4.14
C VAL A 732 24.24 18.98 -3.75
N LYS A 733 24.55 18.32 -2.63
CA LYS A 733 25.94 18.15 -2.17
C LYS A 733 26.77 17.31 -3.14
N ARG A 734 26.20 16.25 -3.73
CA ARG A 734 26.85 15.44 -4.77
C ARG A 734 27.16 16.27 -6.01
N VAL A 735 26.24 17.10 -6.48
CA VAL A 735 26.50 17.99 -7.63
C VAL A 735 27.67 18.92 -7.31
N MET A 736 27.69 19.53 -6.12
CA MET A 736 28.77 20.42 -5.68
C MET A 736 30.15 19.71 -5.62
N TRP A 737 30.21 18.51 -5.05
CA TRP A 737 31.47 17.79 -4.87
C TRP A 737 31.96 17.07 -6.12
N MET A 738 31.07 16.37 -6.83
CA MET A 738 31.43 15.54 -7.99
C MET A 738 31.81 16.40 -9.20
N SER A 739 31.19 17.57 -9.36
CA SER A 739 31.63 18.54 -10.36
C SER A 739 33.05 19.03 -10.08
N GLY A 740 33.41 19.21 -8.80
CA GLY A 740 34.67 19.82 -8.37
C GLY A 740 34.50 21.25 -7.85
N ALA A 741 33.29 21.80 -7.95
CA ALA A 741 32.91 23.11 -7.44
C ALA A 741 33.23 23.29 -5.94
N ALA A 742 33.01 22.26 -5.12
CA ALA A 742 33.27 22.32 -3.68
C ALA A 742 34.72 22.73 -3.34
N ARG A 743 35.70 22.17 -4.07
CA ARG A 743 37.12 22.46 -3.83
C ARG A 743 37.46 23.91 -4.17
N LEU A 744 36.88 24.41 -5.25
CA LEU A 744 37.09 25.76 -5.72
C LEU A 744 36.51 26.78 -4.73
N VAL A 745 35.28 26.55 -4.24
CA VAL A 745 34.66 27.40 -3.21
C VAL A 745 35.47 27.39 -1.92
N SER A 746 35.87 26.21 -1.43
CA SER A 746 36.72 26.11 -0.23
C SER A 746 38.07 26.79 -0.40
N GLN A 747 38.68 26.72 -1.59
CA GLN A 747 39.93 27.42 -1.87
C GLN A 747 39.72 28.94 -1.91
N MET A 748 38.61 29.43 -2.47
CA MET A 748 38.31 30.87 -2.45
C MET A 748 38.09 31.38 -1.03
N GLU A 749 37.41 30.61 -0.18
CA GLU A 749 37.26 30.96 1.23
C GLU A 749 38.62 31.08 1.92
N THR A 750 39.52 30.12 1.69
CA THR A 750 40.88 30.14 2.25
C THR A 750 41.65 31.39 1.82
N ASP A 751 41.66 31.69 0.52
CA ASP A 751 42.35 32.88 0.00
C ASP A 751 41.70 34.19 0.47
N SER A 752 40.38 34.19 0.69
CA SER A 752 39.67 35.36 1.20
C SER A 752 39.94 35.61 2.69
N SER A 753 40.24 34.58 3.47
CA SER A 753 40.49 34.71 4.91
C SER A 753 41.79 35.45 5.24
N ASP A 754 42.69 35.60 4.26
CA ASP A 754 43.91 36.43 4.36
C ASP A 754 43.64 37.93 4.13
N TYR A 755 42.46 38.28 3.61
CA TYR A 755 42.01 39.66 3.43
C TYR A 755 40.84 39.94 4.36
N ASP A 756 40.91 41.06 5.09
CA ASP A 756 39.93 41.50 6.09
C ASP A 756 38.62 42.01 5.43
N SER A 757 38.10 41.28 4.44
CA SER A 757 36.91 41.62 3.67
C SER A 757 35.81 40.59 3.93
N GLY A 758 34.93 40.91 4.88
CA GLY A 758 33.65 40.22 5.13
C GLY A 758 32.63 40.33 3.97
N LEU A 759 33.10 40.41 2.71
CA LEU A 759 32.31 40.71 1.52
C LEU A 759 31.75 39.48 0.79
N ILE A 760 32.20 38.25 1.12
CA ILE A 760 31.75 37.01 0.44
C ILE A 760 30.42 36.47 1.03
N TRP A 761 29.91 37.10 2.10
CA TRP A 761 28.86 36.53 2.94
C TRP A 761 27.43 36.98 2.62
N ALA A 762 27.19 37.56 1.45
CA ALA A 762 25.85 38.01 1.06
C ALA A 762 25.55 37.72 -0.42
N GLY A 763 25.27 36.46 -0.73
CA GLY A 763 24.75 36.05 -2.03
C GLY A 763 25.75 36.16 -3.18
N PRO A 764 25.32 35.85 -4.41
CA PRO A 764 26.15 35.93 -5.59
C PRO A 764 26.37 37.39 -5.97
N THR A 765 27.35 38.04 -5.34
CA THR A 765 27.83 39.32 -5.84
C THR A 765 28.58 39.09 -7.15
N VAL A 766 28.48 40.04 -8.08
CA VAL A 766 29.19 40.01 -9.36
C VAL A 766 30.70 39.76 -9.14
N ASP A 767 31.23 40.27 -8.03
CA ASP A 767 32.62 40.11 -7.61
C ASP A 767 32.99 38.66 -7.23
N PHE A 768 32.07 37.90 -6.61
CA PHE A 768 32.30 36.49 -6.28
C PHE A 768 32.39 35.62 -7.54
N CYS A 769 31.50 35.85 -8.50
CA CYS A 769 31.55 35.16 -9.79
C CYS A 769 32.84 35.51 -10.55
N GLY A 770 33.26 36.78 -10.56
CA GLY A 770 34.53 37.20 -11.16
C GLY A 770 35.77 36.56 -10.49
N ALA A 771 35.78 36.42 -9.16
CA ALA A 771 36.87 35.78 -8.44
C ALA A 771 36.94 34.25 -8.68
N LEU A 772 35.78 33.59 -8.76
CA LEU A 772 35.63 32.18 -9.11
C LEU A 772 36.21 31.89 -10.51
N ASP A 773 35.92 32.79 -11.46
CA ASP A 773 36.39 32.69 -12.84
C ASP A 773 37.90 32.89 -12.96
N ALA A 774 38.46 33.91 -12.28
CA ALA A 774 39.90 34.13 -12.23
C ALA A 774 40.66 32.91 -11.68
N LYS A 775 40.14 32.26 -10.63
CA LYS A 775 40.74 31.04 -10.07
C LYS A 775 40.62 29.82 -10.96
N LEU A 776 39.50 29.66 -11.67
CA LEU A 776 39.31 28.56 -12.61
C LEU A 776 40.27 28.64 -13.80
N VAL A 777 40.56 29.85 -14.28
CA VAL A 777 41.55 30.09 -15.34
C VAL A 777 42.96 29.75 -14.85
N LEU A 778 43.34 30.20 -13.64
CA LEU A 778 44.64 29.89 -13.03
C LEU A 778 44.81 28.38 -12.76
N SER A 779 43.75 27.70 -12.33
CA SER A 779 43.76 26.25 -12.06
C SER A 779 43.73 25.41 -13.34
N GLY A 780 43.07 25.89 -14.40
CA GLY A 780 43.08 25.29 -15.74
C GLY A 780 44.46 25.35 -16.40
N ALA A 781 45.27 26.37 -16.09
CA ALA A 781 46.68 26.43 -16.51
C ALA A 781 47.57 25.40 -15.77
N ALA A 782 47.22 25.03 -14.53
CA ALA A 782 47.95 24.04 -13.73
C ALA A 782 47.60 22.58 -14.06
N TYR A 783 46.41 22.31 -14.62
CA TYR A 783 45.97 20.96 -14.99
C TYR A 783 46.66 20.38 -16.24
N ASN A 784 47.53 21.16 -16.91
CA ASN A 784 48.43 20.69 -17.97
C ASN A 784 49.73 20.06 -17.45
N VAL A 785 49.89 19.84 -16.14
CA VAL A 785 51.07 19.16 -15.57
C VAL A 785 50.61 18.08 -14.60
N GLY A 786 50.41 16.85 -15.08
CA GLY A 786 50.18 15.72 -14.17
C GLY A 786 49.52 14.44 -14.70
N GLU A 787 49.55 14.12 -15.99
CA GLU A 787 49.47 12.72 -16.44
C GLU A 787 50.90 12.18 -16.54
N GLY A 788 51.28 11.26 -15.64
CA GLY A 788 52.51 10.50 -15.78
C GLY A 788 53.19 10.10 -14.46
N SER A 789 52.76 8.99 -13.86
CA SER A 789 53.69 7.92 -13.43
C SER A 789 52.90 6.73 -12.89
N GLY A 790 53.17 5.56 -13.47
CA GLY A 790 52.62 4.29 -13.06
C GLY A 790 53.12 3.82 -11.70
N GLY A 791 52.33 2.93 -11.12
CA GLY A 791 52.56 2.21 -9.86
C GLY A 791 51.30 1.46 -9.49
#